data_AF-A0A7V5SII7-F1
#
_entry.id   AF-A0A7V5SII7-F1
#
_cell.length_a   1.000
_cell.length_b   1.000
_cell.length_c   1.000
_cell.angle_alpha   90.00
_cell.angle_beta   90.00
_cell.angle_gamma   90.00
#
_symmetry.space_group_name_H-M   'P 1'
#
loop_
_entity.id
_entity.type
_entity.pdbx_description
1 polymer ?
#
loop_
_entity_poly.entity_id
_entity_poly.type
_entity_poly.pdbx_seq_one_letter_code
_entity_poly.pdbx_strand_id
1 'polypeptide(L)'
;MHVPLGSRRTLMVSGYLLAVVALLATIPLWGAGASRKELQTSPLFPAASTMSESTLFLYAAVIEPSHPTQQEQETILGSRYIRIINLGPVVNSPYADYAPTVTADGRTLYFVSNRPGGKRLPDGNFSHDFWAAKKENPLDTVFFAPFNIDTTTELGDLGVNTRFNEGVATIAADGRTLFFTGCNRPDGLGSCDIYVTEIEGDRWARPRNLGPNVNSSAWDAQPSVAPDKSRIYFVSNRPGPHGEGNLDIWYSDFDFERGEWKPAVNFREVNTPGREASPFIAADNQTFFFASDGHKPNFGGLDFYITRRSPDGTWSKPQNLGPPINTSEDELFLTLPAAGNVLYFSSKRRDLPGYQGDYDLFMAFVPTFFRAINIVGRVIDECTGADIPAKLTIRNPITGRVTTDTVSGTGTVRTEFQYVVSVTDFGDQKEFDLEISAFNPNYGTVTQKVHVEKPPEVRTEEEAQQSLEIRVVLKLGQRPVLQAQIEPADYVKRRAKDDPSIANFRGLVMEEVASIELFPLLHYVFFDEGSSKIPERYVLFRSPEETHTFSDERIPGGTLEKYYHILNIYGYRLRKNPHAKLEIVGCNDNKTPAEKRPGLSQERAQAVFTYLRDIWGISPERMKLTVRNLPQVPSNLNDPQGIVENRRVELICTEWEVIKPIISRDPKRLPSPETMTFVMRNGIEDALVASRRIEITRRGQPWNILTNIGTSTPSTTWDWVTPRGEYPSDEVPYEARLIVQSKTGQECVSDPITIPVMQVSTEQKKIERMADRTLERYNLILFPFDRYDAGPLNERILREYVFPRVFPNSTIEIVGHTDVVGLYDHNKKLSENRARTVYRAIEAYARGRYQSMTARGVGEDDPLYTNDLPEGRFYNRTVQILISTPIEIETTP
;
A
#
# COMPACT_ATOMS: atom_id res chain seq x y z
N MET A 1 71.52 20.83 21.20
CA MET A 1 71.01 20.04 22.33
C MET A 1 69.62 19.52 21.98
N HIS A 2 69.48 18.19 22.04
CA HIS A 2 68.28 17.33 22.13
C HIS A 2 67.08 17.42 21.16
N VAL A 3 67.07 16.48 20.20
CA VAL A 3 66.15 15.31 19.94
C VAL A 3 64.60 15.50 19.96
N PRO A 4 63.84 14.89 18.99
CA PRO A 4 62.39 15.02 18.77
C PRO A 4 61.54 13.78 19.16
N LEU A 5 60.20 13.87 19.06
CA LEU A 5 59.12 12.83 18.96
C LEU A 5 57.78 13.59 18.81
N GLY A 6 56.68 13.21 18.13
CA GLY A 6 56.25 12.00 17.45
C GLY A 6 54.71 11.86 17.55
N SER A 7 54.05 11.52 16.42
CA SER A 7 52.75 10.83 16.27
C SER A 7 51.39 11.60 16.25
N ARG A 8 50.59 11.20 15.24
CA ARG A 8 49.20 11.54 14.90
C ARG A 8 48.20 10.77 15.78
N ARG A 9 46.99 11.33 15.96
CA ARG A 9 45.79 10.61 16.41
C ARG A 9 44.59 10.83 15.47
N THR A 10 43.94 9.72 15.20
CA THR A 10 42.65 9.46 14.53
C THR A 10 41.46 9.77 15.45
N LEU A 11 40.27 10.03 14.88
CA LEU A 11 38.99 9.82 15.59
C LEU A 11 37.86 9.40 14.64
N MET A 12 37.08 8.41 15.11
CA MET A 12 35.99 7.65 14.50
C MET A 12 34.60 8.30 14.68
N VAL A 13 33.62 7.87 13.87
CA VAL A 13 32.17 7.81 14.18
C VAL A 13 31.64 6.50 13.55
N SER A 14 31.48 5.41 14.31
CA SER A 14 30.30 4.89 15.06
C SER A 14 29.18 4.29 14.20
N GLY A 15 28.92 2.99 14.40
CA GLY A 15 27.74 2.26 13.94
C GLY A 15 26.93 1.65 15.10
N TYR A 16 25.71 1.24 14.79
CA TYR A 16 24.77 0.43 15.58
C TYR A 16 23.97 -0.44 14.57
N LEU A 17 23.38 -1.62 14.82
CA LEU A 17 23.63 -2.84 15.63
C LEU A 17 22.37 -3.73 15.42
N LEU A 18 22.51 -5.07 15.33
CA LEU A 18 21.52 -6.14 15.70
C LEU A 18 22.06 -7.49 15.14
N ALA A 19 22.64 -8.46 15.85
CA ALA A 19 22.35 -9.21 17.09
C ALA A 19 21.39 -10.40 16.92
N VAL A 20 21.89 -11.65 16.99
CA VAL A 20 21.24 -12.82 17.65
C VAL A 20 22.30 -13.87 18.11
N VAL A 21 22.41 -13.97 19.45
CA VAL A 21 22.59 -15.11 20.39
C VAL A 21 23.41 -16.37 20.01
N ALA A 22 24.44 -16.65 20.82
CA ALA A 22 25.09 -17.95 21.02
C ALA A 22 24.88 -18.46 22.47
N LEU A 23 24.83 -19.78 22.65
CA LEU A 23 24.80 -20.44 23.97
C LEU A 23 25.90 -21.53 24.03
N LEU A 24 26.64 -21.51 25.14
CA LEU A 24 27.86 -22.23 25.48
C LEU A 24 27.66 -23.72 25.82
N ALA A 25 28.67 -24.57 25.56
CA ALA A 25 29.15 -25.60 26.50
C ALA A 25 30.51 -26.26 26.10
N THR A 26 31.56 -25.90 26.85
CA THR A 26 32.65 -26.72 27.45
C THR A 26 33.46 -27.81 26.70
N ILE A 27 34.79 -27.63 26.85
CA ILE A 27 36.04 -28.35 26.50
C ILE A 27 36.26 -29.61 27.41
N PRO A 28 37.35 -30.45 27.36
CA PRO A 28 38.25 -31.04 26.31
C PRO A 28 38.32 -32.59 26.35
N LEU A 29 39.08 -33.25 25.45
CA LEU A 29 40.15 -34.19 25.86
C LEU A 29 41.08 -34.61 24.71
N TRP A 30 42.35 -34.80 25.08
CA TRP A 30 43.54 -35.14 24.30
C TRP A 30 43.51 -36.50 23.59
N GLY A 31 44.38 -36.67 22.58
CA GLY A 31 45.00 -37.97 22.34
C GLY A 31 45.55 -38.22 20.93
N ALA A 32 46.84 -37.92 20.76
CA ALA A 32 47.81 -38.38 19.77
C ALA A 32 47.52 -39.66 18.94
N GLY A 33 47.98 -39.67 17.69
CA GLY A 33 48.17 -40.90 16.92
C GLY A 33 48.63 -40.64 15.48
N ALA A 34 49.90 -40.92 15.21
CA ALA A 34 50.63 -40.58 14.00
C ALA A 34 50.47 -41.58 12.82
N SER A 35 50.83 -41.07 11.63
CA SER A 35 51.70 -41.72 10.63
C SER A 35 51.13 -42.64 9.52
N ARG A 36 51.24 -42.09 8.30
CA ARG A 36 51.84 -42.62 7.04
C ARG A 36 51.05 -43.50 6.05
N LYS A 37 51.08 -42.98 4.80
CA LYS A 37 51.35 -43.64 3.49
C LYS A 37 50.31 -44.63 2.96
N GLU A 38 50.11 -44.86 1.66
CA GLU A 38 50.37 -44.23 0.36
C GLU A 38 49.50 -45.04 -0.64
N LEU A 39 48.92 -44.36 -1.64
CA LEU A 39 48.54 -44.79 -3.00
C LEU A 39 47.54 -45.94 -3.34
N GLN A 40 46.58 -45.54 -4.20
CA GLN A 40 46.03 -46.20 -5.41
C GLN A 40 45.05 -47.40 -5.32
N THR A 41 43.76 -47.16 -5.61
CA THR A 41 43.03 -47.50 -6.87
C THR A 41 41.49 -47.41 -6.68
N SER A 42 40.79 -46.84 -7.68
CA SER A 42 39.32 -46.61 -7.82
C SER A 42 38.51 -47.92 -7.92
N PRO A 43 37.14 -47.98 -8.03
CA PRO A 43 36.14 -46.91 -8.26
C PRO A 43 34.78 -47.04 -7.48
N LEU A 44 33.81 -46.18 -7.84
CA LEU A 44 32.34 -46.24 -7.65
C LEU A 44 31.73 -45.24 -6.62
N PHE A 45 30.98 -44.26 -7.18
CA PHE A 45 30.13 -43.22 -6.56
C PHE A 45 29.00 -43.80 -5.67
N PRO A 46 28.17 -43.03 -4.91
CA PRO A 46 28.01 -41.56 -4.83
C PRO A 46 27.82 -40.99 -3.39
N ALA A 47 27.92 -39.66 -3.22
CA ALA A 47 26.99 -38.83 -2.42
C ALA A 47 27.51 -37.39 -2.34
N ALA A 48 26.56 -36.45 -2.42
CA ALA A 48 26.77 -35.02 -2.38
C ALA A 48 27.64 -34.58 -1.19
N SER A 49 28.79 -33.98 -1.50
CA SER A 49 29.53 -33.15 -0.56
C SER A 49 29.58 -31.73 -1.12
N THR A 50 29.18 -30.82 -0.25
CA THR A 50 29.24 -29.37 -0.38
C THR A 50 30.55 -28.93 -1.03
N MET A 51 30.47 -28.39 -2.24
CA MET A 51 31.60 -27.67 -2.82
C MET A 51 31.90 -26.46 -1.94
N SER A 52 33.16 -26.38 -1.51
CA SER A 52 33.74 -25.18 -0.92
C SER A 52 33.58 -24.00 -1.88
N GLU A 53 33.20 -22.83 -1.35
CA GLU A 53 33.34 -21.55 -2.03
C GLU A 53 34.79 -21.39 -2.52
N SER A 54 35.00 -21.68 -3.79
CA SER A 54 36.18 -21.24 -4.51
C SER A 54 35.79 -19.97 -5.25
N THR A 55 35.87 -18.84 -4.57
CA THR A 55 35.82 -17.53 -5.20
C THR A 55 37.08 -17.41 -6.06
N LEU A 56 36.97 -17.72 -7.35
CA LEU A 56 38.06 -17.58 -8.31
C LEU A 56 38.12 -16.13 -8.84
N PHE A 57 39.36 -15.69 -9.02
CA PHE A 57 39.81 -14.30 -9.02
C PHE A 57 39.67 -13.59 -10.37
N LEU A 58 39.68 -12.24 -10.31
CA LEU A 58 39.95 -11.34 -11.43
C LEU A 58 41.41 -11.47 -11.90
N TYR A 59 41.61 -11.99 -13.11
CA TYR A 59 42.90 -11.96 -13.80
C TYR A 59 43.01 -10.64 -14.57
N ALA A 60 43.55 -9.60 -13.93
CA ALA A 60 43.91 -8.37 -14.62
C ALA A 60 45.37 -8.44 -15.08
N ALA A 61 45.63 -8.10 -16.34
CA ALA A 61 46.98 -7.95 -16.85
C ALA A 61 47.23 -6.50 -17.25
N VAL A 62 48.42 -6.01 -16.91
CA VAL A 62 48.95 -4.74 -17.42
C VAL A 62 50.06 -5.14 -18.38
N ILE A 63 49.89 -4.81 -19.67
CA ILE A 63 50.93 -5.05 -20.66
C ILE A 63 51.80 -3.79 -20.73
N GLU A 64 53.07 -3.92 -20.33
CA GLU A 64 54.07 -2.86 -20.46
C GLU A 64 54.67 -2.86 -21.87
N PRO A 65 54.65 -1.75 -22.63
CA PRO A 65 55.38 -1.68 -23.88
C PRO A 65 56.90 -1.60 -23.59
N SER A 66 57.66 -2.64 -23.93
CA SER A 66 59.13 -2.61 -23.85
C SER A 66 59.70 -1.82 -25.03
N HIS A 67 59.97 -0.52 -24.82
CA HIS A 67 60.47 0.45 -25.81
C HIS A 67 59.60 0.56 -27.08
N PRO A 68 58.79 1.62 -27.24
CA PRO A 68 57.85 1.69 -28.35
C PRO A 68 58.56 1.79 -29.70
N THR A 69 58.19 0.93 -30.64
CA THR A 69 58.70 0.96 -32.02
C THR A 69 58.23 2.21 -32.76
N GLN A 70 58.90 2.59 -33.86
CA GLN A 70 58.49 3.75 -34.67
C GLN A 70 57.05 3.59 -35.20
N GLN A 71 56.61 2.36 -35.47
CA GLN A 71 55.26 2.02 -35.90
C GLN A 71 54.22 2.19 -34.77
N GLU A 72 54.60 1.95 -33.51
CA GLU A 72 53.72 2.14 -32.35
C GLU A 72 53.47 3.62 -32.03
N GLN A 73 54.45 4.49 -32.30
CA GLN A 73 54.31 5.94 -32.12
C GLN A 73 53.30 6.58 -33.08
N GLU A 74 52.97 5.91 -34.19
CA GLU A 74 51.99 6.37 -35.19
C GLU A 74 50.53 5.98 -34.85
N THR A 75 50.29 5.28 -33.73
CA THR A 75 48.97 4.79 -33.29
C THR A 75 48.29 5.72 -32.28
N ILE A 76 46.97 5.60 -32.09
CA ILE A 76 46.22 6.51 -31.20
C ILE A 76 46.51 6.27 -29.71
N LEU A 77 46.80 5.03 -29.30
CA LEU A 77 47.15 4.70 -27.92
C LEU A 77 48.64 4.90 -27.64
N GLY A 78 49.49 4.86 -28.68
CA GLY A 78 50.93 5.09 -28.56
C GLY A 78 51.56 4.16 -27.51
N SER A 79 52.35 4.73 -26.60
CA SER A 79 53.01 4.00 -25.50
C SER A 79 52.23 4.03 -24.16
N ARG A 80 50.91 4.25 -24.18
CA ARG A 80 50.12 4.38 -22.95
C ARG A 80 49.93 3.03 -22.26
N TYR A 81 49.91 3.04 -20.92
CA TYR A 81 49.57 1.88 -20.12
C TYR A 81 48.06 1.62 -20.19
N ILE A 82 47.68 0.50 -20.78
CA ILE A 82 46.28 0.06 -20.88
C ILE A 82 46.09 -1.20 -20.05
N ARG A 83 45.12 -1.17 -19.13
CA ARG A 83 44.74 -2.34 -18.33
C ARG A 83 43.71 -3.14 -19.10
N ILE A 84 44.04 -4.38 -19.45
CA ILE A 84 43.15 -5.31 -20.15
C ILE A 84 42.83 -6.48 -19.20
N ILE A 85 41.55 -6.84 -19.17
CA ILE A 85 41.01 -7.87 -18.28
C ILE A 85 40.29 -8.89 -19.16
N ASN A 86 40.70 -10.16 -19.08
CA ASN A 86 39.87 -11.26 -19.55
C ASN A 86 38.70 -11.42 -18.56
N LEU A 87 37.47 -11.47 -19.05
CA LEU A 87 36.28 -11.51 -18.19
C LEU A 87 36.09 -12.83 -17.42
N GLY A 88 37.01 -13.78 -17.59
CA GLY A 88 37.16 -14.97 -16.75
C GLY A 88 36.00 -15.96 -16.88
N PRO A 89 36.01 -17.06 -16.11
CA PRO A 89 35.08 -18.18 -16.27
C PRO A 89 33.63 -17.88 -15.87
N VAL A 90 33.35 -16.69 -15.31
CA VAL A 90 31.97 -16.25 -15.04
C VAL A 90 31.30 -15.82 -16.34
N VAL A 91 31.99 -14.98 -17.12
CA VAL A 91 31.47 -14.47 -18.38
C VAL A 91 31.92 -15.36 -19.54
N ASN A 92 33.21 -15.61 -19.67
CA ASN A 92 33.79 -16.51 -20.67
C ASN A 92 33.60 -17.98 -20.26
N SER A 93 33.70 -18.86 -21.24
CA SER A 93 33.46 -20.29 -21.14
C SER A 93 34.43 -21.03 -22.07
N PRO A 94 34.55 -22.37 -21.96
CA PRO A 94 35.33 -23.15 -22.92
C PRO A 94 34.79 -23.15 -24.36
N TYR A 95 33.69 -22.45 -24.62
CA TYR A 95 33.02 -22.33 -25.91
C TYR A 95 33.37 -20.97 -26.54
N ALA A 96 32.80 -20.64 -27.71
CA ALA A 96 33.07 -19.36 -28.35
C ALA A 96 32.22 -18.26 -27.68
N ASP A 97 32.87 -17.28 -27.07
CA ASP A 97 32.23 -16.13 -26.44
C ASP A 97 32.70 -14.84 -27.09
N TYR A 98 31.82 -14.20 -27.87
CA TYR A 98 32.22 -13.11 -28.74
C TYR A 98 31.11 -12.09 -29.00
N ALA A 99 31.44 -11.05 -29.76
CA ALA A 99 30.53 -10.00 -30.19
C ALA A 99 29.83 -9.26 -29.04
N PRO A 100 30.59 -8.60 -28.14
CA PRO A 100 29.99 -7.85 -27.05
C PRO A 100 29.26 -6.62 -27.58
N THR A 101 28.10 -6.33 -26.99
CA THR A 101 27.43 -5.02 -27.08
C THR A 101 26.97 -4.60 -25.69
N VAL A 102 27.21 -3.34 -25.31
CA VAL A 102 26.99 -2.84 -23.94
C VAL A 102 25.95 -1.73 -23.94
N THR A 103 25.09 -1.69 -22.92
CA THR A 103 24.14 -0.58 -22.73
C THR A 103 24.87 0.75 -22.55
N ALA A 104 24.18 1.86 -22.85
CA ALA A 104 24.75 3.20 -22.76
C ALA A 104 25.30 3.53 -21.36
N ASP A 105 24.65 3.00 -20.32
CA ASP A 105 25.07 3.14 -18.93
C ASP A 105 26.23 2.21 -18.52
N GLY A 106 26.64 1.28 -19.38
CA GLY A 106 27.73 0.35 -19.13
C GLY A 106 27.42 -0.79 -18.15
N ARG A 107 26.16 -1.00 -17.73
CA ARG A 107 25.80 -1.98 -16.69
C ARG A 107 25.34 -3.34 -17.21
N THR A 108 24.91 -3.45 -18.47
CA THR A 108 24.51 -4.71 -19.09
C THR A 108 25.34 -4.99 -20.33
N LEU A 109 26.00 -6.14 -20.35
CA LEU A 109 26.78 -6.64 -21.47
C LEU A 109 26.03 -7.80 -22.13
N TYR A 110 25.69 -7.63 -23.41
CA TYR A 110 25.16 -8.69 -24.26
C TYR A 110 26.29 -9.27 -25.09
N PHE A 111 26.23 -10.56 -25.40
CA PHE A 111 27.24 -11.23 -26.21
C PHE A 111 26.68 -12.51 -26.84
N VAL A 112 27.41 -13.07 -27.81
CA VAL A 112 27.05 -14.31 -28.51
C VAL A 112 27.84 -15.46 -27.94
N SER A 113 27.17 -16.60 -27.75
CA SER A 113 27.80 -17.77 -27.17
C SER A 113 27.10 -19.07 -27.57
N ASN A 114 27.89 -20.11 -27.85
CA ASN A 114 27.43 -21.49 -28.03
C ASN A 114 27.64 -22.38 -26.78
N ARG A 115 27.62 -21.77 -25.58
CA ARG A 115 27.66 -22.49 -24.30
C ARG A 115 26.41 -23.35 -24.05
N PRO A 116 26.48 -24.35 -23.14
CA PRO A 116 25.33 -25.12 -22.71
C PRO A 116 24.20 -24.26 -22.16
N GLY A 117 22.98 -24.59 -22.58
CA GLY A 117 21.77 -23.83 -22.22
C GLY A 117 21.20 -22.99 -23.38
N GLY A 118 21.92 -22.91 -24.51
CA GLY A 118 21.38 -22.39 -25.76
C GLY A 118 20.49 -23.39 -26.51
N LYS A 119 19.91 -22.95 -27.63
CA LYS A 119 19.20 -23.84 -28.56
C LYS A 119 20.20 -24.81 -29.22
N ARG A 120 19.66 -25.79 -29.96
CA ARG A 120 20.47 -26.81 -30.62
C ARG A 120 20.27 -26.78 -32.11
N LEU A 121 21.38 -26.80 -32.84
CA LEU A 121 21.44 -27.02 -34.27
C LEU A 121 20.98 -28.45 -34.61
N PRO A 122 20.61 -28.73 -35.88
CA PRO A 122 20.22 -30.07 -36.32
C PRO A 122 21.29 -31.16 -36.11
N ASP A 123 22.57 -30.78 -36.04
CA ASP A 123 23.70 -31.67 -35.82
C ASP A 123 23.93 -32.02 -34.32
N GLY A 124 23.13 -31.43 -33.41
CA GLY A 124 23.18 -31.64 -31.98
C GLY A 124 24.07 -30.67 -31.20
N ASN A 125 24.91 -29.88 -31.89
CA ASN A 125 25.71 -28.82 -31.28
C ASN A 125 24.81 -27.67 -30.78
N PHE A 126 25.30 -26.90 -29.81
CA PHE A 126 24.60 -25.69 -29.38
C PHE A 126 24.73 -24.61 -30.46
N SER A 127 23.63 -23.93 -30.75
CA SER A 127 23.62 -22.75 -31.62
C SER A 127 24.39 -21.61 -30.98
N HIS A 128 24.82 -20.68 -31.82
CA HIS A 128 25.31 -19.38 -31.36
C HIS A 128 24.11 -18.53 -30.95
N ASP A 129 23.90 -18.37 -29.65
CA ASP A 129 22.76 -17.66 -29.07
C ASP A 129 23.21 -16.36 -28.40
N PHE A 130 22.29 -15.43 -28.19
CA PHE A 130 22.50 -14.24 -27.36
C PHE A 130 22.35 -14.52 -25.86
N TRP A 131 23.33 -14.04 -25.11
CA TRP A 131 23.40 -14.06 -23.66
C TRP A 131 23.64 -12.66 -23.13
N ALA A 132 23.31 -12.42 -21.86
CA ALA A 132 23.62 -11.17 -21.19
C ALA A 132 24.17 -11.41 -19.78
N ALA A 133 25.04 -10.51 -19.34
CA ALA A 133 25.58 -10.45 -17.99
C ALA A 133 25.42 -9.02 -17.45
N LYS A 134 25.10 -8.91 -16.16
CA LYS A 134 24.90 -7.62 -15.48
C LYS A 134 26.00 -7.36 -14.46
N LYS A 135 26.16 -6.09 -14.11
CA LYS A 135 26.99 -5.63 -12.99
C LYS A 135 26.36 -4.41 -12.33
N GLU A 136 26.75 -4.10 -11.10
CA GLU A 136 26.16 -2.99 -10.35
C GLU A 136 26.66 -1.63 -10.87
N ASN A 137 27.98 -1.50 -11.06
CA ASN A 137 28.61 -0.27 -11.49
C ASN A 137 29.27 -0.39 -12.87
N PRO A 138 29.31 0.69 -13.68
CA PRO A 138 29.88 0.65 -15.03
C PRO A 138 31.37 0.31 -15.08
N LEU A 139 32.10 0.52 -13.99
CA LEU A 139 33.54 0.20 -13.89
C LEU A 139 33.80 -1.14 -13.19
N ASP A 140 32.75 -1.83 -12.72
CA ASP A 140 32.93 -3.15 -12.11
C ASP A 140 33.49 -4.12 -13.14
N THR A 141 34.37 -4.97 -12.63
CA THR A 141 35.08 -5.99 -13.41
C THR A 141 34.58 -7.40 -13.09
N VAL A 142 33.72 -7.52 -12.08
CA VAL A 142 32.95 -8.74 -11.76
C VAL A 142 31.54 -8.58 -12.30
N PHE A 143 31.08 -9.59 -13.01
CA PHE A 143 29.70 -9.68 -13.51
C PHE A 143 28.92 -10.73 -12.71
N PHE A 144 27.61 -10.56 -12.63
CA PHE A 144 26.71 -11.64 -12.26
C PHE A 144 26.71 -12.74 -13.33
N ALA A 145 26.30 -13.95 -12.95
CA ALA A 145 26.23 -15.09 -13.86
C ALA A 145 25.41 -14.74 -15.12
N PRO A 146 25.92 -15.04 -16.33
CA PRO A 146 25.20 -14.77 -17.56
C PRO A 146 23.88 -15.54 -17.65
N PHE A 147 22.89 -14.94 -18.30
CA PHE A 147 21.59 -15.53 -18.59
C PHE A 147 21.28 -15.46 -20.08
N ASN A 148 20.57 -16.46 -20.60
CA ASN A 148 20.08 -16.45 -21.97
C ASN A 148 18.99 -15.38 -22.09
N ILE A 149 19.07 -14.51 -23.10
CA ILE A 149 18.13 -13.38 -23.21
C ILE A 149 16.77 -13.79 -23.79
N ASP A 150 16.71 -14.92 -24.50
CA ASP A 150 15.48 -15.44 -25.08
C ASP A 150 14.90 -16.56 -24.21
N THR A 151 14.00 -16.16 -23.31
CA THR A 151 13.35 -17.06 -22.37
C THR A 151 12.04 -17.64 -22.91
N THR A 152 11.58 -17.23 -24.09
CA THR A 152 10.30 -17.68 -24.64
C THR A 152 10.45 -18.89 -25.56
N THR A 153 9.46 -19.78 -25.51
CA THR A 153 9.32 -20.89 -26.47
C THR A 153 8.18 -20.66 -27.46
N GLU A 154 7.36 -19.62 -27.24
CA GLU A 154 6.14 -19.35 -28.01
C GLU A 154 6.41 -19.03 -29.48
N LEU A 155 7.57 -18.44 -29.76
CA LEU A 155 7.94 -17.99 -31.11
C LEU A 155 8.67 -19.06 -31.94
N GLY A 156 9.05 -20.21 -31.35
CA GLY A 156 9.79 -21.26 -32.05
C GLY A 156 11.08 -20.73 -32.70
N ASP A 157 11.31 -21.07 -33.97
CA ASP A 157 12.45 -20.57 -34.77
C ASP A 157 12.25 -19.14 -35.31
N LEU A 158 11.28 -18.40 -34.76
CA LEU A 158 11.05 -16.99 -35.05
C LEU A 158 11.35 -16.12 -33.82
N GLY A 159 11.94 -16.67 -32.77
CA GLY A 159 12.43 -15.95 -31.60
C GLY A 159 13.71 -15.15 -31.86
N VAL A 160 14.28 -14.59 -30.79
CA VAL A 160 15.60 -13.94 -30.81
C VAL A 160 16.68 -14.97 -30.97
N ASN A 161 16.66 -16.03 -30.16
CA ASN A 161 17.52 -17.21 -30.29
C ASN A 161 16.76 -18.35 -30.95
N THR A 162 17.34 -18.96 -31.97
CA THR A 162 16.66 -20.01 -32.76
C THR A 162 17.49 -21.27 -32.85
N ARG A 163 16.96 -22.33 -33.49
CA ARG A 163 17.77 -23.52 -33.81
C ARG A 163 18.75 -23.29 -34.96
N PHE A 164 18.91 -22.05 -35.41
CA PHE A 164 19.93 -21.61 -36.35
C PHE A 164 21.02 -20.84 -35.60
N ASN A 165 21.93 -20.18 -36.31
CA ASN A 165 22.95 -19.37 -35.65
C ASN A 165 22.54 -17.90 -35.67
N GLU A 166 22.55 -17.29 -34.49
CA GLU A 166 22.60 -15.85 -34.34
C GLU A 166 24.06 -15.37 -34.34
N GLY A 167 24.27 -14.15 -34.81
CA GLY A 167 25.58 -13.52 -34.92
C GLY A 167 25.65 -12.23 -34.13
N VAL A 168 26.52 -11.32 -34.54
CA VAL A 168 26.73 -10.02 -33.86
C VAL A 168 25.42 -9.24 -33.69
N ALA A 169 25.28 -8.57 -32.55
CA ALA A 169 24.20 -7.63 -32.26
C ALA A 169 24.71 -6.27 -31.76
N THR A 170 23.83 -5.27 -31.83
CA THR A 170 23.99 -3.95 -31.23
C THR A 170 22.74 -3.63 -30.41
N ILE A 171 22.94 -3.34 -29.11
CA ILE A 171 21.90 -2.76 -28.27
C ILE A 171 21.85 -1.26 -28.54
N ALA A 172 20.68 -0.75 -28.93
CA ALA A 172 20.48 0.67 -29.18
C ALA A 172 20.60 1.47 -27.88
N ALA A 173 20.84 2.78 -28.00
CA ALA A 173 21.06 3.68 -26.87
C ALA A 173 19.86 3.80 -25.91
N ASP A 174 18.66 3.38 -26.32
CA ASP A 174 17.48 3.33 -25.45
C ASP A 174 17.44 2.10 -24.51
N GLY A 175 18.43 1.21 -24.65
CA GLY A 175 18.59 0.00 -23.85
C GLY A 175 17.51 -1.06 -24.06
N ARG A 176 16.66 -0.91 -25.09
CA ARG A 176 15.53 -1.83 -25.33
C ARG A 176 15.37 -2.32 -26.75
N THR A 177 16.01 -1.68 -27.74
CA THR A 177 15.98 -2.15 -29.13
C THR A 177 17.28 -2.87 -29.47
N LEU A 178 17.17 -4.12 -29.95
CA LEU A 178 18.31 -4.91 -30.39
C LEU A 178 18.26 -5.04 -31.91
N PHE A 179 19.34 -4.67 -32.59
CA PHE A 179 19.55 -5.02 -33.99
C PHE A 179 20.58 -6.13 -34.05
N PHE A 180 20.31 -7.19 -34.80
CA PHE A 180 21.16 -8.38 -34.74
C PHE A 180 21.20 -9.17 -36.05
N THR A 181 22.24 -10.00 -36.18
CA THR A 181 22.42 -10.91 -37.31
C THR A 181 21.71 -12.24 -37.04
N GLY A 182 20.85 -12.68 -37.96
CA GLY A 182 20.24 -14.02 -37.95
C GLY A 182 20.56 -14.77 -39.23
N CYS A 183 21.11 -15.99 -39.12
CA CYS A 183 21.58 -16.75 -40.27
C CYS A 183 20.67 -17.94 -40.60
N ASN A 184 20.46 -18.19 -41.89
CA ASN A 184 19.65 -19.30 -42.42
C ASN A 184 18.22 -19.37 -41.84
N ARG A 185 17.69 -18.23 -41.39
CA ARG A 185 16.34 -18.15 -40.85
C ARG A 185 15.31 -18.30 -41.98
N PRO A 186 14.16 -18.96 -41.72
CA PRO A 186 13.13 -19.17 -42.74
C PRO A 186 12.47 -17.87 -43.21
N ASP A 187 12.58 -16.79 -42.43
CA ASP A 187 12.10 -15.44 -42.74
C ASP A 187 13.21 -14.49 -43.23
N GLY A 188 14.32 -15.05 -43.70
CA GLY A 188 15.45 -14.34 -44.30
C GLY A 188 15.34 -14.11 -45.82
N LEU A 189 16.16 -13.19 -46.32
CA LEU A 189 16.40 -12.89 -47.74
C LEU A 189 17.71 -13.52 -48.24
N GLY A 190 18.73 -13.59 -47.39
CA GLY A 190 20.07 -14.07 -47.70
C GLY A 190 20.55 -15.20 -46.79
N SER A 191 21.86 -15.45 -46.78
CA SER A 191 22.47 -16.47 -45.91
C SER A 191 22.54 -16.01 -44.46
N CYS A 192 22.74 -14.72 -44.24
CA CYS A 192 22.52 -14.02 -42.98
C CYS A 192 21.91 -12.67 -43.27
N ASP A 193 20.98 -12.25 -42.41
CA ASP A 193 20.28 -10.99 -42.52
C ASP A 193 20.26 -10.25 -41.18
N ILE A 194 19.96 -8.96 -41.24
CA ILE A 194 19.81 -8.09 -40.08
C ILE A 194 18.34 -7.99 -39.69
N TYR A 195 18.08 -8.19 -38.40
CA TYR A 195 16.77 -8.13 -37.76
C TYR A 195 16.75 -7.03 -36.69
N VAL A 196 15.56 -6.57 -36.34
CA VAL A 196 15.31 -5.69 -35.20
C VAL A 196 14.25 -6.28 -34.29
N THR A 197 14.44 -6.18 -32.98
CA THR A 197 13.43 -6.48 -31.96
C THR A 197 13.46 -5.46 -30.83
N GLU A 198 12.38 -5.38 -30.07
CA GLU A 198 12.26 -4.53 -28.88
C GLU A 198 11.80 -5.37 -27.68
N ILE A 199 12.12 -4.91 -26.48
CA ILE A 199 11.57 -5.51 -25.25
C ILE A 199 10.09 -5.10 -25.12
N GLU A 200 9.19 -6.09 -25.07
CA GLU A 200 7.77 -5.97 -24.78
C GLU A 200 7.47 -6.57 -23.39
N GLY A 201 7.15 -5.73 -22.41
CA GLY A 201 6.93 -6.18 -21.03
C GLY A 201 8.22 -6.69 -20.39
N ASP A 202 8.33 -8.00 -20.25
CA ASP A 202 9.46 -8.72 -19.63
C ASP A 202 10.25 -9.60 -20.63
N ARG A 203 9.91 -9.55 -21.92
CA ARG A 203 10.47 -10.43 -22.96
C ARG A 203 10.80 -9.66 -24.24
N TRP A 204 11.66 -10.24 -25.07
CA TRP A 204 11.89 -9.72 -26.42
C TRP A 204 10.73 -10.07 -27.34
N ALA A 205 10.27 -9.09 -28.12
CA ALA A 205 9.25 -9.27 -29.13
C ALA A 205 9.76 -10.14 -30.29
N ARG A 206 8.84 -10.53 -31.18
CA ARG A 206 9.21 -11.23 -32.42
C ARG A 206 10.11 -10.32 -33.28
N PRO A 207 11.35 -10.74 -33.61
CA PRO A 207 12.21 -10.00 -34.49
C PRO A 207 11.62 -9.79 -35.89
N ARG A 208 11.90 -8.62 -36.47
CA ARG A 208 11.50 -8.23 -37.82
C ARG A 208 12.73 -8.06 -38.70
N ASN A 209 12.75 -8.72 -39.85
CA ASN A 209 13.77 -8.52 -40.88
C ASN A 209 13.75 -7.05 -41.36
N LEU A 210 14.93 -6.43 -41.53
CA LEU A 210 15.04 -5.03 -41.96
C LEU A 210 14.66 -4.77 -43.43
N GLY A 211 14.38 -5.83 -44.19
CA GLY A 211 13.89 -5.75 -45.56
C GLY A 211 15.00 -5.49 -46.59
N PRO A 212 14.65 -5.46 -47.90
CA PRO A 212 15.60 -5.52 -49.01
C PRO A 212 16.41 -4.22 -49.22
N ASN A 213 16.08 -3.14 -48.52
CA ASN A 213 16.86 -1.90 -48.55
C ASN A 213 18.13 -2.02 -47.70
N VAL A 214 18.06 -2.81 -46.63
CA VAL A 214 19.22 -3.12 -45.77
C VAL A 214 19.79 -4.47 -46.15
N ASN A 215 18.96 -5.52 -46.16
CA ASN A 215 19.34 -6.91 -46.46
C ASN A 215 19.31 -7.21 -47.96
N SER A 216 19.95 -8.30 -48.36
CA SER A 216 20.11 -8.74 -49.74
C SER A 216 20.22 -10.27 -49.81
N SER A 217 20.49 -10.84 -51.00
CA SER A 217 20.79 -12.27 -51.11
C SER A 217 22.20 -12.64 -50.60
N ALA A 218 22.98 -11.64 -50.19
CA ALA A 218 24.34 -11.79 -49.72
C ALA A 218 24.38 -12.19 -48.23
N TRP A 219 25.58 -12.19 -47.65
CA TRP A 219 25.79 -12.32 -46.21
C TRP A 219 25.78 -10.92 -45.60
N ASP A 220 24.68 -10.53 -44.97
CA ASP A 220 24.49 -9.22 -44.36
C ASP A 220 24.48 -9.35 -42.83
N ALA A 221 25.49 -8.78 -42.17
CA ALA A 221 25.77 -9.09 -40.78
C ALA A 221 26.45 -7.95 -40.04
N GLN A 222 26.70 -8.14 -38.74
CA GLN A 222 27.47 -7.24 -37.89
C GLN A 222 26.91 -5.82 -37.82
N PRO A 223 25.62 -5.66 -37.46
CA PRO A 223 24.99 -4.35 -37.39
C PRO A 223 25.56 -3.50 -36.26
N SER A 224 25.69 -2.21 -36.51
CA SER A 224 25.87 -1.15 -35.52
C SER A 224 24.96 0.03 -35.84
N VAL A 225 24.13 0.42 -34.87
CA VAL A 225 23.10 1.45 -35.07
C VAL A 225 23.51 2.75 -34.40
N ALA A 226 23.26 3.87 -35.06
CA ALA A 226 23.46 5.20 -34.48
C ALA A 226 22.59 5.36 -33.21
N PRO A 227 23.02 6.17 -32.22
CA PRO A 227 22.30 6.34 -30.95
C PRO A 227 20.85 6.80 -31.12
N ASP A 228 20.57 7.56 -32.17
CA ASP A 228 19.25 8.05 -32.52
C ASP A 228 18.48 7.19 -33.53
N LYS A 229 19.03 6.02 -33.87
CA LYS A 229 18.49 5.07 -34.86
C LYS A 229 18.33 5.64 -36.27
N SER A 230 18.95 6.78 -36.57
CA SER A 230 18.87 7.42 -37.89
C SER A 230 19.67 6.70 -38.97
N ARG A 231 20.67 5.90 -38.58
CA ARG A 231 21.56 5.17 -39.50
C ARG A 231 21.97 3.84 -38.90
N ILE A 232 22.06 2.81 -39.74
CA ILE A 232 22.65 1.51 -39.41
C ILE A 232 23.87 1.28 -40.31
N TYR A 233 24.97 0.82 -39.72
CA TYR A 233 26.17 0.33 -40.38
C TYR A 233 26.22 -1.18 -40.27
N PHE A 234 26.71 -1.86 -41.28
CA PHE A 234 26.77 -3.32 -41.31
C PHE A 234 27.80 -3.81 -42.32
N VAL A 235 28.13 -5.09 -42.27
CA VAL A 235 29.11 -5.74 -43.15
C VAL A 235 28.37 -6.58 -44.18
N SER A 236 28.84 -6.56 -45.43
CA SER A 236 28.25 -7.34 -46.51
C SER A 236 29.27 -7.79 -47.56
N ASN A 237 29.08 -8.99 -48.10
CA ASN A 237 29.75 -9.44 -49.34
C ASN A 237 28.89 -9.21 -50.59
N ARG A 238 27.92 -8.28 -50.54
CA ARG A 238 27.16 -7.86 -51.73
C ARG A 238 28.07 -7.22 -52.77
N PRO A 239 27.70 -7.24 -54.08
CA PRO A 239 28.48 -6.60 -55.12
C PRO A 239 28.75 -5.11 -54.80
N GLY A 240 30.02 -4.75 -54.76
CA GLY A 240 30.51 -3.42 -54.41
C GLY A 240 31.90 -3.15 -55.01
N PRO A 241 32.49 -1.97 -54.78
CA PRO A 241 33.80 -1.59 -55.32
C PRO A 241 34.93 -2.59 -55.02
N HIS A 242 34.83 -3.34 -53.91
CA HIS A 242 35.78 -4.38 -53.51
C HIS A 242 35.10 -5.76 -53.29
N GLY A 243 33.84 -5.92 -53.74
CA GLY A 243 32.94 -7.01 -53.37
C GLY A 243 33.10 -8.34 -54.11
N GLU A 244 34.15 -8.56 -54.91
CA GLU A 244 34.41 -9.88 -55.52
C GLU A 244 35.11 -10.81 -54.52
N GLY A 245 34.34 -11.28 -53.52
CA GLY A 245 34.79 -12.28 -52.53
C GLY A 245 35.33 -11.71 -51.22
N ASN A 246 35.21 -10.40 -50.98
CA ASN A 246 35.62 -9.74 -49.75
C ASN A 246 34.44 -9.09 -49.00
N LEU A 247 34.64 -8.73 -47.72
CA LEU A 247 33.66 -8.06 -46.88
C LEU A 247 33.91 -6.55 -46.83
N ASP A 248 32.88 -5.78 -47.18
CA ASP A 248 32.86 -4.31 -47.10
C ASP A 248 31.90 -3.85 -45.99
N ILE A 249 32.14 -2.67 -45.44
CA ILE A 249 31.17 -1.96 -44.61
C ILE A 249 30.21 -1.15 -45.48
N TRP A 250 28.93 -1.24 -45.17
CA TRP A 250 27.81 -0.53 -45.77
C TRP A 250 27.02 0.21 -44.70
N TYR A 251 26.25 1.21 -45.10
CA TYR A 251 25.29 1.87 -44.23
C TYR A 251 23.96 2.12 -44.91
N SER A 252 22.90 2.26 -44.13
CA SER A 252 21.58 2.70 -44.58
C SER A 252 21.03 3.76 -43.63
N ASP A 253 20.43 4.80 -44.20
CA ASP A 253 19.74 5.86 -43.48
C ASP A 253 18.27 5.53 -43.29
N PHE A 254 17.70 5.85 -42.12
CA PHE A 254 16.28 5.69 -41.84
C PHE A 254 15.50 6.91 -42.27
N ASP A 255 14.41 6.70 -43.02
CA ASP A 255 13.43 7.72 -43.35
C ASP A 255 12.32 7.70 -42.30
N PHE A 256 12.39 8.63 -41.35
CA PHE A 256 11.40 8.73 -40.27
C PHE A 256 10.00 9.13 -40.74
N GLU A 257 9.87 9.79 -41.90
CA GLU A 257 8.55 10.16 -42.46
C GLU A 257 7.85 8.95 -43.08
N ARG A 258 8.62 8.09 -43.75
CA ARG A 258 8.10 6.89 -44.40
C ARG A 258 8.13 5.63 -43.53
N GLY A 259 8.92 5.64 -42.46
CA GLY A 259 9.11 4.50 -41.57
C GLY A 259 9.91 3.36 -42.21
N GLU A 260 10.79 3.66 -43.17
CA GLU A 260 11.57 2.67 -43.91
C GLU A 260 13.06 3.03 -43.99
N TRP A 261 13.90 2.01 -44.11
CA TRP A 261 15.32 2.19 -44.42
C TRP A 261 15.51 2.56 -45.88
N LYS A 262 16.45 3.46 -46.18
CA LYS A 262 16.87 3.78 -47.55
C LYS A 262 17.78 2.67 -48.11
N PRO A 263 17.94 2.57 -49.44
CA PRO A 263 18.88 1.61 -50.02
C PRO A 263 20.29 1.77 -49.46
N ALA A 264 20.93 0.65 -49.13
CA ALA A 264 22.26 0.65 -48.55
C ALA A 264 23.33 1.26 -49.48
N VAL A 265 24.29 1.96 -48.88
CA VAL A 265 25.39 2.66 -49.53
C VAL A 265 26.72 2.10 -49.02
N ASN A 266 27.65 1.84 -49.94
CA ASN A 266 29.00 1.36 -49.59
C ASN A 266 29.79 2.46 -48.86
N PHE A 267 30.43 2.15 -47.74
CA PHE A 267 31.13 3.12 -46.91
C PHE A 267 32.58 3.31 -47.37
N ARG A 268 32.75 4.01 -48.50
CA ARG A 268 34.02 4.14 -49.23
C ARG A 268 35.16 4.80 -48.45
N GLU A 269 34.85 5.59 -47.44
CA GLU A 269 35.83 6.30 -46.62
C GLU A 269 36.61 5.35 -45.69
N VAL A 270 36.04 4.18 -45.38
CA VAL A 270 36.69 3.17 -44.52
C VAL A 270 37.07 1.89 -45.28
N ASN A 271 36.37 1.55 -46.36
CA ASN A 271 36.65 0.33 -47.11
C ASN A 271 37.97 0.41 -47.89
N THR A 272 38.64 -0.72 -48.00
CA THR A 272 39.89 -0.92 -48.74
C THR A 272 39.75 -2.17 -49.62
N PRO A 273 40.78 -2.53 -50.42
CA PRO A 273 40.80 -3.85 -51.05
C PRO A 273 40.93 -5.02 -50.06
N GLY A 274 41.32 -4.74 -48.81
CA GLY A 274 41.35 -5.69 -47.69
C GLY A 274 39.96 -5.91 -47.10
N ARG A 275 39.87 -6.68 -46.02
CA ARG A 275 38.63 -7.04 -45.35
C ARG A 275 38.31 -6.01 -44.28
N GLU A 276 37.11 -5.45 -44.33
CA GLU A 276 36.58 -4.58 -43.26
C GLU A 276 35.43 -5.28 -42.51
N ALA A 277 35.49 -5.22 -41.18
CA ALA A 277 34.54 -5.90 -40.31
C ALA A 277 34.25 -5.09 -39.03
N SER A 278 33.34 -5.60 -38.20
CA SER A 278 33.06 -5.11 -36.83
C SER A 278 32.79 -3.60 -36.74
N PRO A 279 31.88 -3.03 -37.56
CA PRO A 279 31.56 -1.61 -37.47
C PRO A 279 30.97 -1.29 -36.09
N PHE A 280 31.36 -0.15 -35.52
CA PHE A 280 30.78 0.39 -34.29
C PHE A 280 30.71 1.91 -34.35
N ILE A 281 29.49 2.46 -34.43
CA ILE A 281 29.25 3.89 -34.25
C ILE A 281 29.05 4.20 -32.76
N ALA A 282 29.83 5.14 -32.24
CA ALA A 282 29.83 5.51 -30.83
C ALA A 282 28.63 6.39 -30.43
N ALA A 283 28.43 6.54 -29.11
CA ALA A 283 27.32 7.29 -28.52
C ALA A 283 27.34 8.80 -28.83
N ASP A 284 28.50 9.35 -29.22
CA ASP A 284 28.63 10.74 -29.67
C ASP A 284 28.10 10.96 -31.10
N ASN A 285 27.77 9.88 -31.81
CA ASN A 285 27.35 9.85 -33.21
C ASN A 285 28.37 10.45 -34.20
N GLN A 286 29.65 10.50 -33.79
CA GLN A 286 30.75 11.08 -34.58
C GLN A 286 31.98 10.18 -34.61
N THR A 287 32.17 9.32 -33.62
CA THR A 287 33.32 8.43 -33.56
C THR A 287 32.92 7.05 -34.08
N PHE A 288 33.63 6.56 -35.10
CA PHE A 288 33.38 5.27 -35.72
C PHE A 288 34.60 4.37 -35.59
N PHE A 289 34.36 3.14 -35.17
CA PHE A 289 35.37 2.10 -35.05
C PHE A 289 35.06 0.96 -36.00
N PHE A 290 36.09 0.27 -36.44
CA PHE A 290 35.96 -0.93 -37.28
C PHE A 290 37.25 -1.75 -37.22
N ALA A 291 37.20 -2.99 -37.69
CA ALA A 291 38.36 -3.85 -37.85
C ALA A 291 38.78 -3.94 -39.32
N SER A 292 40.08 -3.95 -39.62
CA SER A 292 40.59 -4.07 -41.00
C SER A 292 41.97 -4.73 -41.09
N ASP A 293 42.21 -5.47 -42.17
CA ASP A 293 43.53 -5.99 -42.56
C ASP A 293 44.17 -5.23 -43.75
N GLY A 294 43.43 -4.27 -44.34
CA GLY A 294 43.87 -3.48 -45.49
C GLY A 294 44.47 -2.11 -45.16
N HIS A 295 44.14 -1.53 -44.00
CA HIS A 295 44.73 -0.25 -43.55
C HIS A 295 46.17 -0.40 -43.03
N LYS A 296 46.89 0.72 -42.95
CA LYS A 296 48.27 0.81 -42.42
C LYS A 296 48.44 1.99 -41.45
N PRO A 297 49.24 1.86 -40.38
CA PRO A 297 49.97 0.64 -39.95
C PRO A 297 49.02 -0.47 -39.48
N ASN A 298 49.45 -1.72 -39.57
CA ASN A 298 48.73 -2.92 -39.11
C ASN A 298 49.73 -3.87 -38.43
N PHE A 299 49.30 -4.54 -37.36
CA PHE A 299 50.15 -5.32 -36.46
C PHE A 299 49.93 -6.84 -36.55
N GLY A 300 48.98 -7.30 -37.37
CA GLY A 300 48.55 -8.70 -37.38
C GLY A 300 47.49 -9.02 -38.42
N GLY A 301 46.46 -9.75 -38.00
CA GLY A 301 45.28 -10.03 -38.81
C GLY A 301 44.39 -8.80 -38.94
N LEU A 302 43.14 -8.92 -38.50
CA LEU A 302 42.25 -7.78 -38.35
C LEU A 302 42.64 -6.91 -37.15
N ASP A 303 42.96 -5.65 -37.41
CA ASP A 303 43.25 -4.65 -36.37
C ASP A 303 42.08 -3.68 -36.21
N PHE A 304 41.85 -3.16 -35.00
CA PHE A 304 40.90 -2.07 -34.80
C PHE A 304 41.44 -0.71 -35.23
N TYR A 305 40.59 0.04 -35.92
CA TYR A 305 40.79 1.42 -36.36
C TYR A 305 39.69 2.33 -35.85
N ILE A 306 40.01 3.62 -35.76
CA ILE A 306 39.09 4.70 -35.41
C ILE A 306 39.11 5.77 -36.50
N THR A 307 37.94 6.29 -36.85
CA THR A 307 37.76 7.49 -37.66
C THR A 307 36.71 8.39 -37.02
N ARG A 308 36.81 9.71 -37.24
CA ARG A 308 35.92 10.70 -36.68
C ARG A 308 35.25 11.51 -37.76
N ARG A 309 33.98 11.79 -37.58
CA ARG A 309 33.18 12.63 -38.46
C ARG A 309 33.30 14.09 -38.04
N SER A 310 33.75 14.93 -38.96
CA SER A 310 33.77 16.38 -38.80
C SER A 310 32.36 16.97 -38.90
N PRO A 311 32.14 18.20 -38.39
CA PRO A 311 30.84 18.88 -38.48
C PRO A 311 30.32 19.07 -39.92
N ASP A 312 31.21 19.13 -40.90
CA ASP A 312 30.86 19.20 -42.33
C ASP A 312 30.41 17.84 -42.93
N GLY A 313 30.40 16.79 -42.10
CA GLY A 313 29.96 15.45 -42.46
C GLY A 313 31.05 14.55 -43.04
N THR A 314 32.27 15.05 -43.23
CA THR A 314 33.41 14.28 -43.74
C THR A 314 34.04 13.40 -42.66
N TRP A 315 34.60 12.26 -43.05
CA TRP A 315 35.31 11.35 -42.13
C TRP A 315 36.82 11.57 -42.22
N SER A 316 37.49 11.59 -41.07
CA SER A 316 38.94 11.65 -41.01
C SER A 316 39.58 10.37 -41.58
N LYS A 317 40.87 10.43 -41.92
CA LYS A 317 41.62 9.20 -42.25
C LYS A 317 41.58 8.21 -41.07
N PRO A 318 41.31 6.91 -41.30
CA PRO A 318 41.37 5.89 -40.25
C PRO A 318 42.73 5.83 -39.57
N GLN A 319 42.73 5.67 -38.25
CA GLN A 319 43.92 5.56 -37.40
C GLN A 319 43.88 4.24 -36.63
N ASN A 320 45.00 3.51 -36.60
CA ASN A 320 45.12 2.24 -35.88
C ASN A 320 45.09 2.48 -34.36
N LEU A 321 44.37 1.63 -33.61
CA LEU A 321 44.32 1.76 -32.14
C LEU A 321 45.67 1.49 -31.47
N GLY A 322 46.47 0.59 -32.04
CA GLY A 322 47.79 0.20 -31.56
C GLY A 322 47.78 -0.84 -30.44
N PRO A 323 48.97 -1.39 -30.09
CA PRO A 323 49.10 -2.25 -28.93
C PRO A 323 48.84 -1.47 -27.62
N PRO A 324 48.43 -2.15 -26.53
CA PRO A 324 48.22 -3.59 -26.43
C PRO A 324 46.82 -4.06 -26.86
N ILE A 325 46.00 -3.18 -27.46
CA ILE A 325 44.67 -3.55 -27.95
C ILE A 325 44.79 -4.40 -29.22
N ASN A 326 45.47 -3.88 -30.24
CA ASN A 326 45.79 -4.65 -31.45
C ASN A 326 47.00 -5.53 -31.19
N THR A 327 46.92 -6.78 -31.64
CA THR A 327 47.94 -7.81 -31.47
C THR A 327 48.34 -8.38 -32.83
N SER A 328 49.05 -9.52 -32.86
CA SER A 328 49.31 -10.26 -34.09
C SER A 328 48.12 -11.10 -34.57
N GLU A 329 47.08 -11.26 -33.75
CA GLU A 329 45.91 -12.09 -34.02
C GLU A 329 44.78 -11.28 -34.69
N ASP A 330 43.58 -11.86 -34.80
CA ASP A 330 42.36 -11.14 -35.20
C ASP A 330 41.69 -10.48 -33.99
N GLU A 331 41.62 -9.16 -33.99
CA GLU A 331 40.77 -8.36 -33.11
C GLU A 331 39.41 -8.10 -33.77
N LEU A 332 38.34 -8.56 -33.11
CA LEU A 332 36.99 -8.54 -33.66
C LEU A 332 35.98 -8.07 -32.64
N PHE A 333 34.96 -7.35 -33.12
CA PHE A 333 33.80 -6.86 -32.38
C PHE A 333 34.15 -6.04 -31.15
N LEU A 334 33.97 -4.72 -31.24
CA LEU A 334 34.13 -3.85 -30.08
C LEU A 334 32.87 -3.04 -29.78
N THR A 335 32.74 -2.62 -28.53
CA THR A 335 31.69 -1.72 -28.07
C THR A 335 32.19 -0.88 -26.90
N LEU A 336 31.63 0.31 -26.76
CA LEU A 336 31.89 1.21 -25.63
C LEU A 336 30.57 1.79 -25.10
N PRO A 337 30.43 2.02 -23.77
CA PRO A 337 29.28 2.72 -23.21
C PRO A 337 29.34 4.22 -23.57
N ALA A 338 28.30 4.99 -23.22
CA ALA A 338 28.22 6.42 -23.53
C ALA A 338 29.35 7.26 -22.91
N ALA A 339 29.96 6.76 -21.83
CA ALA A 339 31.12 7.36 -21.18
C ALA A 339 32.43 7.23 -21.99
N GLY A 340 32.51 6.28 -22.95
CA GLY A 340 33.65 6.13 -23.86
C GLY A 340 34.99 5.76 -23.21
N ASN A 341 35.00 5.35 -21.95
CA ASN A 341 36.19 5.09 -21.12
C ASN A 341 36.47 3.60 -20.84
N VAL A 342 35.58 2.71 -21.29
CA VAL A 342 35.74 1.26 -21.20
C VAL A 342 35.46 0.66 -22.57
N LEU A 343 36.39 -0.16 -23.07
CA LEU A 343 36.27 -0.88 -24.33
C LEU A 343 36.05 -2.36 -24.03
N TYR A 344 34.96 -2.91 -24.55
CA TYR A 344 34.70 -4.34 -24.57
C TYR A 344 34.99 -4.89 -25.95
N PHE A 345 35.67 -6.02 -26.04
CA PHE A 345 36.00 -6.62 -27.33
C PHE A 345 36.17 -8.13 -27.26
N SER A 346 36.17 -8.78 -28.41
CA SER A 346 36.53 -10.19 -28.57
C SER A 346 37.91 -10.34 -29.20
N SER A 347 38.68 -11.32 -28.75
CA SER A 347 39.96 -11.64 -29.38
C SER A 347 40.33 -13.11 -29.16
N LYS A 348 41.16 -13.63 -30.07
CA LYS A 348 41.81 -14.95 -29.93
C LYS A 348 43.12 -14.89 -29.16
N ARG A 349 43.50 -13.71 -28.66
CA ARG A 349 44.78 -13.48 -28.00
C ARG A 349 45.00 -14.46 -26.84
N ARG A 350 46.22 -14.98 -26.76
CA ARG A 350 46.68 -15.93 -25.71
C ARG A 350 47.86 -15.40 -24.90
N ASP A 351 48.26 -14.15 -25.15
CA ASP A 351 49.31 -13.43 -24.44
C ASP A 351 48.87 -13.04 -23.01
N LEU A 352 47.57 -13.08 -22.72
CA LEU A 352 47.01 -12.85 -21.39
C LEU A 352 46.61 -14.17 -20.70
N PRO A 353 46.86 -14.32 -19.38
CA PRO A 353 46.46 -15.51 -18.63
C PRO A 353 44.93 -15.60 -18.49
N GLY A 354 44.41 -16.82 -18.33
CA GLY A 354 43.01 -17.05 -17.99
C GLY A 354 42.06 -17.19 -19.17
N TYR A 355 42.56 -17.32 -20.41
CA TYR A 355 41.72 -17.61 -21.57
C TYR A 355 40.93 -18.91 -21.40
N GLN A 356 39.69 -18.96 -21.87
CA GLN A 356 38.77 -20.09 -21.70
C GLN A 356 38.52 -20.84 -23.01
N GLY A 357 38.20 -20.13 -24.10
CA GLY A 357 37.75 -20.71 -25.36
C GLY A 357 38.53 -20.23 -26.60
N ASP A 358 37.93 -20.43 -27.78
CA ASP A 358 38.50 -20.00 -29.07
C ASP A 358 38.36 -18.48 -29.30
N TYR A 359 37.32 -17.88 -28.73
CA TYR A 359 37.17 -16.43 -28.57
C TYR A 359 36.74 -16.17 -27.14
N ASP A 360 37.37 -15.17 -26.53
CA ASP A 360 37.02 -14.68 -25.21
C ASP A 360 36.64 -13.20 -25.27
N LEU A 361 35.83 -12.76 -24.31
CA LEU A 361 35.50 -11.37 -24.06
C LEU A 361 36.52 -10.72 -23.12
N PHE A 362 36.93 -9.52 -23.51
CA PHE A 362 37.88 -8.70 -22.78
C PHE A 362 37.28 -7.32 -22.48
N MET A 363 37.74 -6.73 -21.39
CA MET A 363 37.44 -5.35 -20.97
C MET A 363 38.74 -4.58 -20.81
N ALA A 364 38.83 -3.41 -21.43
CA ALA A 364 39.99 -2.52 -21.33
C ALA A 364 39.59 -1.14 -20.81
N PHE A 365 40.34 -0.63 -19.84
CA PHE A 365 40.22 0.76 -19.39
C PHE A 365 41.06 1.63 -20.33
N VAL A 366 40.38 2.46 -21.13
CA VAL A 366 40.98 3.24 -22.20
C VAL A 366 40.88 4.74 -21.92
N PRO A 367 41.76 5.58 -22.50
CA PRO A 367 41.50 7.01 -22.56
C PRO A 367 40.13 7.26 -23.21
N THR A 368 39.41 8.24 -22.68
CA THR A 368 38.08 8.56 -23.18
C THR A 368 38.11 8.95 -24.66
N PHE A 369 37.60 8.09 -25.54
CA PHE A 369 37.62 8.32 -26.99
C PHE A 369 36.56 9.33 -27.45
N PHE A 370 35.44 9.34 -26.75
CA PHE A 370 34.27 10.18 -26.97
C PHE A 370 33.47 10.30 -25.67
N ARG A 371 32.51 11.23 -25.63
CA ARG A 371 31.57 11.37 -24.51
C ARG A 371 30.19 11.75 -25.01
N ALA A 372 29.17 11.10 -24.45
CA ALA A 372 27.78 11.46 -24.63
C ALA A 372 27.06 11.47 -23.27
N ILE A 373 25.99 12.26 -23.16
CA ILE A 373 25.19 12.32 -21.94
C ILE A 373 24.20 11.17 -21.97
N ASN A 374 24.13 10.42 -20.87
CA ASN A 374 23.11 9.39 -20.67
C ASN A 374 22.05 9.90 -19.70
N ILE A 375 20.82 10.06 -20.16
CA ILE A 375 19.69 10.41 -19.31
C ILE A 375 19.02 9.12 -18.88
N VAL A 376 18.95 8.88 -17.57
CA VAL A 376 18.25 7.74 -16.97
C VAL A 376 17.05 8.28 -16.20
N GLY A 377 15.85 7.87 -16.56
CA GLY A 377 14.65 8.44 -15.96
C GLY A 377 13.67 7.40 -15.43
N ARG A 378 12.90 7.81 -14.42
CA ARG A 378 11.80 7.04 -13.82
C ARG A 378 10.53 7.85 -13.84
N VAL A 379 9.41 7.14 -13.94
CA VAL A 379 8.07 7.72 -13.76
C VAL A 379 7.48 7.12 -12.51
N ILE A 380 7.26 7.95 -11.49
CA ILE A 380 6.83 7.49 -10.18
C ILE A 380 5.51 8.12 -9.78
N ASP A 381 4.80 7.45 -8.90
CA ASP A 381 3.71 8.02 -8.14
C ASP A 381 4.21 9.12 -7.20
N GLU A 382 3.58 10.29 -7.19
CA GLU A 382 4.00 11.41 -6.36
C GLU A 382 3.96 11.05 -4.87
N CYS A 383 3.00 10.22 -4.47
CA CYS A 383 2.78 9.93 -3.07
C CYS A 383 3.54 8.71 -2.55
N THR A 384 3.43 7.59 -3.25
CA THR A 384 4.06 6.33 -2.86
C THR A 384 5.50 6.24 -3.35
N GLY A 385 5.85 6.92 -4.44
CA GLY A 385 7.15 6.74 -5.10
C GLY A 385 7.28 5.41 -5.85
N ALA A 386 6.18 4.65 -5.98
CA ALA A 386 6.13 3.44 -6.79
C ALA A 386 6.24 3.78 -8.28
N ASP A 387 6.88 2.93 -9.07
CA ASP A 387 6.97 3.12 -10.52
C ASP A 387 5.59 2.95 -11.18
N ILE A 388 5.21 3.91 -12.03
CA ILE A 388 3.93 3.97 -12.75
C ILE A 388 4.17 3.69 -14.24
N PRO A 389 3.30 2.90 -14.90
CA PRO A 389 3.37 2.75 -16.35
C PRO A 389 3.05 4.07 -17.06
N ALA A 390 3.88 4.48 -18.01
CA ALA A 390 3.69 5.74 -18.71
C ALA A 390 4.29 5.71 -20.12
N LYS A 391 3.63 6.41 -21.05
CA LYS A 391 4.19 6.72 -22.36
C LYS A 391 5.01 7.99 -22.26
N LEU A 392 6.26 7.90 -22.66
CA LEU A 392 7.24 8.98 -22.65
C LEU A 392 7.33 9.62 -24.04
N THR A 393 7.53 10.93 -24.06
CA THR A 393 7.88 11.71 -25.25
C THR A 393 9.05 12.60 -24.90
N ILE A 394 10.16 12.45 -25.62
CA ILE A 394 11.40 13.20 -25.43
C ILE A 394 11.60 14.06 -26.67
N ARG A 395 11.66 15.37 -26.49
CA ARG A 395 11.80 16.34 -27.58
C ARG A 395 13.08 17.12 -27.41
N ASN A 396 13.93 17.04 -28.44
CA ASN A 396 15.09 17.90 -28.57
C ASN A 396 14.68 19.17 -29.33
N PRO A 397 14.68 20.36 -28.69
CA PRO A 397 14.30 21.61 -29.35
C PRO A 397 15.31 22.09 -30.39
N ILE A 398 16.56 21.63 -30.34
CA ILE A 398 17.62 22.02 -31.26
C ILE A 398 17.49 21.29 -32.59
N THR A 399 17.35 19.96 -32.55
CA THR A 399 17.23 19.14 -33.76
C THR A 399 15.79 19.00 -34.25
N GLY A 400 14.80 19.34 -33.41
CA GLY A 400 13.39 19.09 -33.66
C GLY A 400 12.98 17.61 -33.51
N ARG A 401 13.92 16.72 -33.15
CA ARG A 401 13.67 15.28 -33.02
C ARG A 401 12.74 15.00 -31.85
N VAL A 402 11.78 14.11 -32.08
CA VAL A 402 10.85 13.60 -31.06
C VAL A 402 11.01 12.09 -30.98
N THR A 403 11.35 11.59 -29.80
CA THR A 403 11.48 10.15 -29.50
C THR A 403 10.41 9.73 -28.52
N THR A 404 9.81 8.56 -28.72
CA THR A 404 8.81 8.01 -27.79
C THR A 404 9.33 6.75 -27.11
N ASP A 405 8.98 6.58 -25.83
CA ASP A 405 9.35 5.41 -25.03
C ASP A 405 8.22 5.03 -24.06
N THR A 406 8.31 3.91 -23.34
CA THR A 406 7.30 3.43 -22.38
C THR A 406 7.90 2.72 -21.18
N VAL A 407 7.56 3.13 -19.95
CA VAL A 407 7.87 2.36 -18.73
C VAL A 407 6.66 1.54 -18.30
N SER A 408 6.89 0.41 -17.63
CA SER A 408 5.84 -0.60 -17.35
C SER A 408 5.40 -0.64 -15.89
N GLY A 409 6.04 0.14 -15.00
CA GLY A 409 5.68 0.26 -13.59
C GLY A 409 6.20 -0.85 -12.67
N THR A 410 5.76 -0.84 -11.42
CA THR A 410 6.29 -1.69 -10.34
C THR A 410 5.99 -3.18 -10.58
N GLY A 411 6.98 -4.06 -10.32
CA GLY A 411 6.85 -5.52 -10.49
C GLY A 411 7.11 -5.99 -11.93
N THR A 412 7.59 -5.10 -12.80
CA THR A 412 7.98 -5.42 -14.18
C THR A 412 9.48 -5.25 -14.35
N VAL A 413 10.01 -5.73 -15.49
CA VAL A 413 11.45 -5.66 -15.80
C VAL A 413 11.90 -4.22 -16.11
N ARG A 414 10.98 -3.29 -16.42
CA ARG A 414 11.31 -1.96 -16.93
C ARG A 414 10.66 -0.82 -16.15
N THR A 415 11.37 -0.38 -15.11
CA THR A 415 11.04 0.80 -14.29
C THR A 415 11.80 2.06 -14.70
N GLU A 416 12.91 1.92 -15.46
CA GLU A 416 13.72 3.04 -15.94
C GLU A 416 13.70 3.12 -17.49
N PHE A 417 13.79 4.33 -18.03
CA PHE A 417 14.09 4.60 -19.43
C PHE A 417 15.50 5.19 -19.58
N GLN A 418 16.12 5.00 -20.75
CA GLN A 418 17.42 5.58 -21.09
C GLN A 418 17.32 6.40 -22.38
N TYR A 419 18.04 7.53 -22.42
CA TYR A 419 18.13 8.37 -23.61
C TYR A 419 19.51 9.00 -23.69
N VAL A 420 20.20 8.79 -24.81
CA VAL A 420 21.52 9.39 -25.05
C VAL A 420 21.37 10.72 -25.78
N VAL A 421 22.01 11.76 -25.24
CA VAL A 421 22.25 13.03 -25.92
C VAL A 421 23.66 13.00 -26.50
N SER A 422 23.74 12.81 -27.80
CA SER A 422 24.98 12.77 -28.57
C SER A 422 25.57 14.17 -28.76
N VAL A 423 26.82 14.26 -29.19
CA VAL A 423 27.45 15.56 -29.51
C VAL A 423 26.72 16.28 -30.66
N THR A 424 26.17 15.52 -31.61
CA THR A 424 25.39 16.07 -32.72
C THR A 424 24.05 16.66 -32.30
N ASP A 425 23.50 16.23 -31.16
CA ASP A 425 22.20 16.70 -30.66
C ASP A 425 22.22 18.15 -30.17
N PHE A 426 23.41 18.72 -29.95
CA PHE A 426 23.62 20.11 -29.55
C PHE A 426 23.62 21.09 -30.74
N GLY A 427 23.77 20.62 -31.99
CA GLY A 427 24.02 21.49 -33.13
C GLY A 427 25.18 22.45 -32.84
N ASP A 428 24.94 23.76 -33.03
CA ASP A 428 25.90 24.83 -32.75
C ASP A 428 25.88 25.32 -31.29
N GLN A 429 24.95 24.82 -30.45
CA GLN A 429 24.79 25.25 -29.07
C GLN A 429 25.79 24.56 -28.14
N LYS A 430 26.08 25.19 -27.00
CA LYS A 430 26.88 24.58 -25.92
C LYS A 430 26.03 23.83 -24.90
N GLU A 431 24.77 24.22 -24.76
CA GLU A 431 23.83 23.67 -23.79
C GLU A 431 22.40 23.90 -24.29
N PHE A 432 21.44 23.11 -23.81
CA PHE A 432 20.02 23.34 -24.05
C PHE A 432 19.16 22.60 -23.01
N ASP A 433 17.86 22.88 -22.99
CA ASP A 433 16.90 22.14 -22.16
C ASP A 433 16.17 21.09 -23.00
N LEU A 434 16.36 19.82 -22.68
CA LEU A 434 15.63 18.71 -23.26
C LEU A 434 14.23 18.62 -22.63
N GLU A 435 13.17 18.53 -23.44
CA GLU A 435 11.80 18.40 -22.94
C GLU A 435 11.44 16.91 -22.81
N ILE A 436 11.16 16.43 -21.59
CA ILE A 436 10.73 15.06 -21.33
C ILE A 436 9.31 15.09 -20.75
N SER A 437 8.38 14.47 -21.45
CA SER A 437 6.98 14.34 -21.04
C SER A 437 6.64 12.89 -20.72
N ALA A 438 5.93 12.64 -19.62
CA ALA A 438 5.35 11.36 -19.27
C ALA A 438 3.82 11.47 -19.25
N PHE A 439 3.14 10.60 -19.99
CA PHE A 439 1.68 10.50 -20.04
C PHE A 439 1.21 9.17 -19.45
N ASN A 440 0.24 9.25 -18.54
CA ASN A 440 -0.53 8.11 -18.07
C ASN A 440 -2.03 8.42 -18.24
N PRO A 441 -2.86 7.47 -18.74
CA PRO A 441 -4.29 7.70 -18.95
C PRO A 441 -5.07 8.19 -17.72
N ASN A 442 -4.64 7.81 -16.52
CA ASN A 442 -5.30 8.15 -15.25
C ASN A 442 -4.85 9.51 -14.69
N TYR A 443 -3.61 9.93 -14.97
CA TYR A 443 -3.00 11.12 -14.35
C TYR A 443 -2.71 12.26 -15.32
N GLY A 444 -2.90 12.04 -16.62
CA GLY A 444 -2.59 13.03 -17.65
C GLY A 444 -1.09 13.08 -17.97
N THR A 445 -0.60 14.27 -18.30
CA THR A 445 0.78 14.49 -18.76
C THR A 445 1.54 15.39 -17.78
N VAL A 446 2.76 14.98 -17.43
CA VAL A 446 3.75 15.85 -16.77
C VAL A 446 4.92 16.04 -17.71
N THR A 447 5.40 17.28 -17.82
CA THR A 447 6.57 17.62 -18.63
C THR A 447 7.63 18.29 -17.77
N GLN A 448 8.86 17.81 -17.89
CA GLN A 448 10.02 18.36 -17.22
C GLN A 448 11.07 18.78 -18.26
N LYS A 449 11.66 19.96 -18.06
CA LYS A 449 12.83 20.41 -18.80
C LYS A 449 14.09 19.94 -18.09
N VAL A 450 14.96 19.26 -18.81
CA VAL A 450 16.21 18.69 -18.31
C VAL A 450 17.36 19.43 -18.98
N HIS A 451 18.08 20.22 -18.19
CA HIS A 451 19.23 20.96 -18.68
C HIS A 451 20.38 20.01 -19.03
N VAL A 452 20.95 20.17 -20.22
CA VAL A 452 22.08 19.38 -20.71
C VAL A 452 23.17 20.28 -21.26
N GLU A 453 24.41 20.03 -20.85
CA GLU A 453 25.60 20.76 -21.28
C GLU A 453 26.50 19.85 -22.12
N LYS A 454 26.96 20.35 -23.28
CA LYS A 454 27.80 19.60 -24.20
C LYS A 454 29.08 19.16 -23.47
N PRO A 455 29.38 17.84 -23.42
CA PRO A 455 30.57 17.36 -22.73
C PRO A 455 31.84 18.01 -23.31
N PRO A 456 32.75 18.51 -22.45
CA PRO A 456 34.03 19.01 -22.93
C PRO A 456 34.89 17.85 -23.47
N GLU A 457 35.82 18.17 -24.37
CA GLU A 457 36.92 17.27 -24.69
C GLU A 457 37.70 16.96 -23.41
N VAL A 458 38.02 15.68 -23.18
CA VAL A 458 38.77 15.27 -21.98
C VAL A 458 40.24 15.63 -22.14
N ARG A 459 40.69 16.63 -21.39
CA ARG A 459 42.07 17.12 -21.33
C ARG A 459 42.67 16.99 -19.93
N THR A 460 41.83 16.92 -18.90
CA THR A 460 42.26 16.73 -17.50
C THR A 460 41.63 15.49 -16.87
N GLU A 461 42.21 15.03 -15.75
CA GLU A 461 41.66 13.93 -14.94
C GLU A 461 40.30 14.31 -14.32
N GLU A 462 40.14 15.58 -13.93
CA GLU A 462 38.89 16.13 -13.38
C GLU A 462 37.75 16.07 -14.41
N GLU A 463 38.02 16.44 -15.67
CA GLU A 463 37.06 16.34 -16.77
C GLU A 463 36.67 14.87 -17.04
N ALA A 464 37.62 13.94 -16.90
CA ALA A 464 37.39 12.49 -17.07
C ALA A 464 36.51 11.89 -15.96
N GLN A 465 36.54 12.46 -14.75
CA GLN A 465 35.76 11.99 -13.59
C GLN A 465 34.33 12.53 -13.54
N GLN A 466 34.00 13.57 -14.31
CA GLN A 466 32.65 14.14 -14.33
C GLN A 466 31.62 13.09 -14.82
N SER A 467 30.60 12.80 -14.01
CA SER A 467 29.49 11.95 -14.43
C SER A 467 28.72 12.60 -15.57
N LEU A 468 28.44 11.84 -16.62
CA LEU A 468 27.53 12.24 -17.70
C LEU A 468 26.19 11.50 -17.62
N GLU A 469 25.92 10.84 -16.50
CA GLU A 469 24.60 10.27 -16.21
C GLU A 469 23.73 11.34 -15.52
N ILE A 470 22.61 11.71 -16.14
CA ILE A 470 21.61 12.61 -15.55
C ILE A 470 20.40 11.77 -15.15
N ARG A 471 20.04 11.80 -13.86
CA ARG A 471 18.86 11.09 -13.34
C ARG A 471 17.64 12.00 -13.29
N VAL A 472 16.54 11.54 -13.89
CA VAL A 472 15.28 12.30 -14.00
C VAL A 472 14.14 11.52 -13.33
N VAL A 473 13.30 12.22 -12.55
CA VAL A 473 12.14 11.61 -11.90
C VAL A 473 10.91 12.42 -12.25
N LEU A 474 10.05 11.86 -13.10
CA LEU A 474 8.76 12.43 -13.47
C LEU A 474 7.72 11.91 -12.48
N LYS A 475 7.11 12.81 -11.71
CA LYS A 475 6.07 12.46 -10.74
C LYS A 475 4.69 12.56 -11.41
N LEU A 476 4.00 11.44 -11.51
CA LEU A 476 2.57 11.32 -11.85
C LEU A 476 1.81 10.86 -10.60
N GLY A 477 0.49 10.95 -10.54
CA GLY A 477 -0.27 10.67 -9.30
C GLY A 477 -0.73 11.93 -8.57
N GLN A 478 -1.67 11.78 -7.63
CA GLN A 478 -2.17 12.87 -6.79
C GLN A 478 -2.17 12.44 -5.32
N ARG A 479 -2.18 13.41 -4.40
CA ARG A 479 -2.46 13.10 -2.99
C ARG A 479 -3.91 12.61 -2.84
N PRO A 480 -4.18 11.69 -1.89
CA PRO A 480 -5.51 11.30 -1.50
C PRO A 480 -6.27 12.55 -1.09
N VAL A 481 -7.55 12.58 -1.43
CA VAL A 481 -8.43 13.68 -1.12
C VAL A 481 -9.48 13.18 -0.15
N LEU A 482 -9.64 13.90 0.96
CA LEU A 482 -10.73 13.70 1.91
C LEU A 482 -11.57 14.97 1.96
N GLN A 483 -12.88 14.82 1.92
CA GLN A 483 -13.84 15.91 2.09
C GLN A 483 -14.93 15.48 3.06
N ALA A 484 -15.46 16.42 3.84
CA ALA A 484 -16.64 16.21 4.66
C ALA A 484 -17.87 16.78 3.97
N GLN A 485 -18.89 15.95 3.80
CA GLN A 485 -20.24 16.35 3.42
C GLN A 485 -21.14 16.23 4.65
N ILE A 486 -21.64 17.37 5.11
CA ILE A 486 -22.37 17.50 6.36
C ILE A 486 -23.66 18.26 6.06
N GLU A 487 -24.80 17.64 6.37
CA GLU A 487 -26.09 18.30 6.28
C GLU A 487 -26.18 19.45 7.31
N PRO A 488 -26.88 20.55 7.01
CA PRO A 488 -27.03 21.62 7.98
C PRO A 488 -27.71 21.10 9.26
N ALA A 489 -27.11 21.36 10.41
CA ALA A 489 -27.70 21.04 11.70
C ALA A 489 -29.04 21.77 11.90
N ASP A 490 -29.96 21.19 12.64
CA ASP A 490 -31.31 21.75 12.78
C ASP A 490 -31.30 23.10 13.50
N TYR A 491 -30.41 23.29 14.48
CA TYR A 491 -30.17 24.59 15.12
C TYR A 491 -29.78 25.65 14.08
N VAL A 492 -28.85 25.32 13.19
CA VAL A 492 -28.40 26.21 12.11
C VAL A 492 -29.55 26.51 11.14
N LYS A 493 -30.34 25.52 10.74
CA LYS A 493 -31.51 25.72 9.87
C LYS A 493 -32.52 26.72 10.47
N ARG A 494 -32.77 26.63 11.78
CA ARG A 494 -33.68 27.53 12.49
C ARG A 494 -33.13 28.95 12.57
N ARG A 495 -31.85 29.11 12.91
CA ARG A 495 -31.25 30.41 13.26
C ARG A 495 -30.59 31.11 12.05
N ALA A 496 -30.24 30.43 10.96
CA ALA A 496 -29.57 31.05 9.80
C ALA A 496 -30.26 32.31 9.25
N LYS A 497 -31.58 32.46 9.46
CA LYS A 497 -32.34 33.67 9.08
C LYS A 497 -32.08 34.87 10.00
N ASP A 498 -31.96 34.63 11.32
CA ASP A 498 -31.78 35.68 12.33
C ASP A 498 -30.29 35.93 12.65
N ASP A 499 -29.39 35.05 12.20
CA ASP A 499 -27.95 35.29 12.14
C ASP A 499 -27.29 34.64 10.95
N PRO A 500 -26.96 35.48 9.97
CA PRO A 500 -26.21 35.07 8.81
C PRO A 500 -24.85 34.45 9.12
N SER A 501 -24.22 34.73 10.28
CA SER A 501 -22.86 34.25 10.60
C SER A 501 -22.77 32.74 10.73
N ILE A 502 -23.85 32.07 11.12
CA ILE A 502 -23.92 30.61 11.26
C ILE A 502 -24.58 29.91 10.07
N ALA A 503 -25.12 30.65 9.08
CA ALA A 503 -25.82 30.06 7.94
C ALA A 503 -24.97 29.06 7.13
N ASN A 504 -23.66 29.32 7.07
CA ASN A 504 -22.68 28.48 6.38
C ASN A 504 -21.97 27.48 7.31
N PHE A 505 -22.39 27.36 8.58
CA PHE A 505 -21.82 26.38 9.48
C PHE A 505 -22.12 24.96 8.98
N ARG A 506 -21.06 24.18 8.78
CA ARG A 506 -21.11 22.77 8.37
C ARG A 506 -20.24 21.98 9.32
N GLY A 507 -20.86 21.41 10.34
CA GLY A 507 -20.19 20.77 11.46
C GLY A 507 -21.19 20.11 12.39
N LEU A 508 -20.69 19.55 13.49
CA LEU A 508 -21.53 18.96 14.53
C LEU A 508 -22.07 20.05 15.45
N VAL A 509 -23.37 20.09 15.66
CA VAL A 509 -23.99 20.86 16.74
C VAL A 509 -24.47 19.89 17.81
N MET A 510 -23.91 20.01 19.01
CA MET A 510 -24.39 19.31 20.20
C MET A 510 -25.41 20.21 20.91
N GLU A 511 -26.69 19.84 20.81
CA GLU A 511 -27.79 20.62 21.36
C GLU A 511 -28.27 20.02 22.70
N GLU A 512 -28.25 20.79 23.78
CA GLU A 512 -28.89 20.41 25.05
C GLU A 512 -30.40 20.57 24.92
N VAL A 513 -31.13 19.49 25.12
CA VAL A 513 -32.59 19.45 25.09
C VAL A 513 -33.09 19.16 26.49
N ALA A 514 -34.06 19.93 26.96
CA ALA A 514 -34.74 19.65 28.22
C ALA A 514 -35.35 18.24 28.14
N SER A 515 -34.92 17.33 29.02
CA SER A 515 -35.37 15.94 28.98
C SER A 515 -36.12 15.57 30.24
N ILE A 516 -37.15 14.74 30.09
CA ILE A 516 -37.86 14.11 31.21
C ILE A 516 -37.87 12.61 30.96
N GLU A 517 -37.26 11.84 31.86
CA GLU A 517 -37.23 10.39 31.75
C GLU A 517 -37.88 9.73 32.94
N LEU A 518 -38.81 8.81 32.66
CA LEU A 518 -39.49 8.00 33.65
C LEU A 518 -38.92 6.57 33.64
N PHE A 519 -38.40 6.17 34.78
CA PHE A 519 -37.81 4.86 35.05
C PHE A 519 -38.75 4.07 35.97
N PRO A 520 -39.46 3.05 35.46
CA PRO A 520 -40.38 2.29 36.29
C PRO A 520 -39.58 1.38 37.22
N LEU A 521 -40.16 1.09 38.38
CA LEU A 521 -39.54 0.21 39.36
C LEU A 521 -40.06 -1.21 39.14
N LEU A 522 -39.13 -2.14 38.91
CA LEU A 522 -39.44 -3.55 39.02
C LEU A 522 -39.47 -3.93 40.51
N HIS A 523 -40.62 -4.33 41.03
CA HIS A 523 -40.82 -4.57 42.47
C HIS A 523 -40.31 -5.95 42.94
N TYR A 524 -39.21 -6.41 42.34
CA TYR A 524 -38.62 -7.72 42.57
C TYR A 524 -37.14 -7.59 42.94
N VAL A 525 -36.62 -8.56 43.69
CA VAL A 525 -35.18 -8.77 43.87
C VAL A 525 -34.88 -10.21 43.45
N PHE A 526 -34.06 -10.39 42.41
CA PHE A 526 -33.72 -11.72 41.89
C PHE A 526 -32.49 -12.31 42.58
N PHE A 527 -32.46 -13.63 42.69
CA PHE A 527 -31.42 -14.38 43.38
C PHE A 527 -30.82 -15.44 42.47
N ASP A 528 -29.55 -15.74 42.72
CA ASP A 528 -28.85 -16.81 42.03
C ASP A 528 -29.31 -18.19 42.55
N GLU A 529 -29.05 -19.23 41.77
CA GLU A 529 -29.54 -20.58 42.07
C GLU A 529 -29.09 -21.09 43.44
N GLY A 530 -30.05 -21.55 44.25
CA GLY A 530 -29.80 -22.11 45.58
C GLY A 530 -29.28 -21.09 46.60
N SER A 531 -29.12 -19.82 46.23
CA SER A 531 -28.57 -18.77 47.09
C SER A 531 -29.66 -17.93 47.74
N SER A 532 -29.49 -17.65 49.03
CA SER A 532 -30.25 -16.63 49.77
C SER A 532 -29.51 -15.31 49.93
N LYS A 533 -28.26 -15.21 49.44
CA LYS A 533 -27.48 -13.96 49.43
C LYS A 533 -28.01 -13.06 48.32
N ILE A 534 -28.31 -11.80 48.66
CA ILE A 534 -28.64 -10.77 47.66
C ILE A 534 -27.42 -10.62 46.73
N PRO A 535 -27.59 -10.78 45.40
CA PRO A 535 -26.45 -10.74 44.48
C PRO A 535 -25.71 -9.40 44.49
N GLU A 536 -24.40 -9.43 44.22
CA GLU A 536 -23.50 -8.27 44.34
C GLU A 536 -23.80 -7.15 43.34
N ARG A 537 -24.56 -7.45 42.29
CA ARG A 537 -25.07 -6.46 41.33
C ARG A 537 -26.05 -5.47 41.97
N TYR A 538 -26.74 -5.84 43.05
CA TYR A 538 -27.57 -4.92 43.81
C TYR A 538 -26.69 -4.04 44.71
N VAL A 539 -26.92 -2.73 44.64
CA VAL A 539 -26.15 -1.78 45.44
C VAL A 539 -26.73 -1.75 46.86
N LEU A 540 -26.00 -2.31 47.81
CA LEU A 540 -26.35 -2.32 49.22
C LEU A 540 -25.38 -1.46 50.02
N PHE A 541 -25.93 -0.58 50.86
CA PHE A 541 -25.14 0.10 51.89
C PHE A 541 -24.64 -0.88 52.94
N ARG A 542 -23.47 -0.58 53.49
CA ARG A 542 -22.79 -1.37 54.51
C ARG A 542 -23.14 -0.90 55.91
N SER A 543 -23.58 0.35 56.07
CA SER A 543 -23.99 0.89 57.36
C SER A 543 -25.17 1.89 57.25
N PRO A 544 -25.89 2.14 58.36
CA PRO A 544 -27.00 3.11 58.38
C PRO A 544 -26.60 4.54 57.99
N GLU A 545 -25.35 4.94 58.21
CA GLU A 545 -24.86 6.29 57.93
C GLU A 545 -24.93 6.64 56.44
N GLU A 546 -24.72 5.65 55.56
CA GLU A 546 -24.82 5.83 54.10
C GLU A 546 -26.24 6.21 53.65
N THR A 547 -27.26 5.92 54.47
CA THR A 547 -28.65 6.28 54.17
C THR A 547 -28.97 7.77 54.32
N HIS A 548 -28.09 8.56 54.94
CA HIS A 548 -28.36 9.97 55.26
C HIS A 548 -28.27 10.88 54.03
N THR A 549 -27.40 10.55 53.07
CA THR A 549 -27.17 11.34 51.86
C THR A 549 -27.93 10.82 50.65
N PHE A 550 -28.52 9.62 50.75
CA PHE A 550 -29.24 9.00 49.65
C PHE A 550 -30.56 9.73 49.32
N SER A 551 -30.81 9.87 48.03
CA SER A 551 -32.08 10.31 47.46
C SER A 551 -32.31 9.54 46.16
N ASP A 552 -33.53 9.02 46.00
CA ASP A 552 -33.95 8.25 44.84
C ASP A 552 -34.05 9.06 43.54
N GLU A 553 -34.09 10.40 43.64
CA GLU A 553 -34.10 11.31 42.49
C GLU A 553 -32.69 11.63 41.96
N ARG A 554 -31.63 11.33 42.72
CA ARG A 554 -30.24 11.67 42.38
C ARG A 554 -29.39 10.46 41.98
N ILE A 555 -30.02 9.32 41.73
CA ILE A 555 -29.30 8.11 41.33
C ILE A 555 -28.83 8.29 39.87
N PRO A 556 -27.51 8.29 39.61
CA PRO A 556 -26.99 8.44 38.26
C PRO A 556 -27.27 7.19 37.41
N GLY A 557 -27.24 7.34 36.08
CA GLY A 557 -27.35 6.22 35.15
C GLY A 557 -28.77 5.96 34.62
N GLY A 558 -28.91 4.85 33.89
CA GLY A 558 -30.12 4.42 33.22
C GLY A 558 -31.02 3.56 34.11
N THR A 559 -31.94 2.84 33.48
CA THR A 559 -32.97 2.07 34.18
C THR A 559 -32.40 0.96 35.06
N LEU A 560 -31.42 0.19 34.56
CA LEU A 560 -30.84 -0.92 35.30
C LEU A 560 -29.97 -0.43 36.46
N GLU A 561 -29.16 0.61 36.25
CA GLU A 561 -28.33 1.21 37.30
C GLU A 561 -29.21 1.71 38.46
N LYS A 562 -30.31 2.39 38.13
CA LYS A 562 -31.30 2.84 39.13
C LYS A 562 -32.00 1.67 39.81
N TYR A 563 -32.37 0.64 39.05
CA TYR A 563 -33.02 -0.55 39.58
C TYR A 563 -32.14 -1.32 40.56
N TYR A 564 -30.82 -1.38 40.36
CA TYR A 564 -29.95 -2.05 41.31
C TYR A 564 -29.91 -1.38 42.70
N HIS A 565 -30.43 -0.16 42.82
CA HIS A 565 -30.71 0.49 44.10
C HIS A 565 -32.12 0.21 44.66
N ILE A 566 -32.90 -0.74 44.13
CA ILE A 566 -34.32 -0.97 44.50
C ILE A 566 -34.54 -1.08 46.01
N LEU A 567 -33.64 -1.73 46.75
CA LEU A 567 -33.73 -1.85 48.20
C LEU A 567 -33.45 -0.53 48.93
N ASN A 568 -32.55 0.30 48.41
CA ASN A 568 -32.32 1.66 48.91
C ASN A 568 -33.52 2.57 48.63
N ILE A 569 -34.11 2.44 47.44
CA ILE A 569 -35.30 3.20 47.04
C ILE A 569 -36.47 2.87 47.98
N TYR A 570 -36.74 1.58 48.22
CA TYR A 570 -37.76 1.16 49.18
C TYR A 570 -37.44 1.62 50.60
N GLY A 571 -36.22 1.44 51.08
CA GLY A 571 -35.80 1.90 52.41
C GLY A 571 -36.01 3.40 52.61
N TYR A 572 -35.55 4.20 51.66
CA TYR A 572 -35.72 5.66 51.66
C TYR A 572 -37.19 6.08 51.71
N ARG A 573 -38.01 5.48 50.83
CA ARG A 573 -39.43 5.84 50.72
C ARG A 573 -40.26 5.32 51.88
N LEU A 574 -39.97 4.14 52.43
CA LEU A 574 -40.65 3.62 53.62
C LEU A 574 -40.31 4.44 54.88
N ARG A 575 -39.07 4.96 54.97
CA ARG A 575 -38.68 5.90 56.04
C ARG A 575 -39.45 7.22 55.96
N LYS A 576 -39.64 7.75 54.74
CA LYS A 576 -40.43 8.97 54.50
C LYS A 576 -41.94 8.79 54.68
N ASN A 577 -42.46 7.58 54.47
CA ASN A 577 -43.88 7.26 54.55
C ASN A 577 -44.15 6.31 55.72
N PRO A 578 -44.24 6.79 56.98
CA PRO A 578 -44.28 5.95 58.17
C PRO A 578 -45.52 5.03 58.28
N HIS A 579 -46.59 5.34 57.54
CA HIS A 579 -47.81 4.53 57.51
C HIS A 579 -47.77 3.37 56.49
N ALA A 580 -46.83 3.42 55.53
CA ALA A 580 -46.73 2.42 54.49
C ALA A 580 -46.34 1.05 55.10
N LYS A 581 -47.00 0.00 54.63
CA LYS A 581 -46.68 -1.39 54.98
C LYS A 581 -46.08 -2.11 53.78
N LEU A 582 -45.13 -2.99 54.05
CA LEU A 582 -44.46 -3.80 53.03
C LEU A 582 -44.67 -5.28 53.33
N GLU A 583 -45.15 -6.05 52.37
CA GLU A 583 -45.08 -7.51 52.40
C GLU A 583 -43.91 -7.97 51.52
N ILE A 584 -43.01 -8.75 52.12
CA ILE A 584 -41.80 -9.28 51.51
C ILE A 584 -42.03 -10.76 51.30
N VAL A 585 -42.25 -11.15 50.05
CA VAL A 585 -42.58 -12.53 49.69
C VAL A 585 -41.35 -13.23 49.12
N GLY A 586 -40.82 -14.22 49.81
CA GLY A 586 -39.74 -15.06 49.28
C GLY A 586 -40.27 -16.19 48.39
N CYS A 587 -39.63 -16.36 47.23
CA CYS A 587 -39.93 -17.40 46.25
C CYS A 587 -38.67 -18.16 45.80
N ASN A 588 -38.90 -19.32 45.19
CA ASN A 588 -37.96 -20.20 44.51
C ASN A 588 -38.56 -20.64 43.17
N ASP A 589 -37.80 -21.37 42.35
CA ASP A 589 -38.31 -21.82 41.05
C ASP A 589 -39.12 -23.12 41.09
N ASN A 590 -39.14 -23.81 42.24
CA ASN A 590 -39.79 -25.10 42.46
C ASN A 590 -39.46 -26.19 41.42
N LYS A 591 -38.35 -26.03 40.68
CA LYS A 591 -37.95 -26.89 39.57
C LYS A 591 -36.55 -27.44 39.81
N THR A 592 -35.54 -26.59 39.96
CA THR A 592 -34.16 -27.07 40.05
C THR A 592 -33.88 -27.69 41.42
N PRO A 593 -33.00 -28.71 41.49
CA PRO A 593 -32.73 -29.42 42.74
C PRO A 593 -32.24 -28.51 43.87
N ALA A 594 -31.38 -27.53 43.55
CA ALA A 594 -30.86 -26.57 44.51
C ALA A 594 -31.94 -25.64 45.08
N GLU A 595 -32.97 -25.32 44.29
CA GLU A 595 -34.07 -24.44 44.68
C GLU A 595 -35.12 -25.11 45.57
N LYS A 596 -35.16 -26.46 45.57
CA LYS A 596 -36.03 -27.25 46.44
C LYS A 596 -35.48 -27.43 47.86
N ARG A 597 -34.37 -26.77 48.20
CA ARG A 597 -33.80 -26.79 49.55
C ARG A 597 -34.82 -26.22 50.56
N PRO A 598 -35.13 -26.95 51.65
CA PRO A 598 -36.01 -26.45 52.70
C PRO A 598 -35.53 -25.11 53.25
N GLY A 599 -36.43 -24.14 53.41
CA GLY A 599 -36.12 -22.83 54.01
C GLY A 599 -35.56 -21.77 53.05
N LEU A 600 -35.16 -22.10 51.81
CA LEU A 600 -34.52 -21.15 50.88
C LEU A 600 -35.36 -19.88 50.64
N SER A 601 -36.65 -20.02 50.35
CA SER A 601 -37.54 -18.88 50.15
C SER A 601 -37.66 -18.01 51.41
N GLN A 602 -37.70 -18.60 52.61
CA GLN A 602 -37.71 -17.86 53.87
C GLN A 602 -36.42 -17.07 54.05
N GLU A 603 -35.26 -17.69 53.78
CA GLU A 603 -33.96 -17.03 53.91
C GLU A 603 -33.82 -15.84 52.95
N ARG A 604 -34.30 -15.96 51.71
CA ARG A 604 -34.30 -14.85 50.74
C ARG A 604 -35.15 -13.67 51.22
N ALA A 605 -36.37 -13.95 51.69
CA ALA A 605 -37.24 -12.92 52.25
C ALA A 605 -36.59 -12.29 53.49
N GLN A 606 -35.96 -13.10 54.32
CA GLN A 606 -35.24 -12.66 55.52
C GLN A 606 -34.05 -11.77 55.17
N ALA A 607 -33.28 -12.07 54.12
CA ALA A 607 -32.14 -11.24 53.71
C ALA A 607 -32.58 -9.80 53.37
N VAL A 608 -33.67 -9.67 52.61
CA VAL A 608 -34.26 -8.36 52.27
C VAL A 608 -34.84 -7.66 53.51
N PHE A 609 -35.57 -8.39 54.35
CA PHE A 609 -36.14 -7.85 55.59
C PHE A 609 -35.04 -7.34 56.54
N THR A 610 -33.99 -8.11 56.74
CA THR A 610 -32.84 -7.77 57.59
C THR A 610 -32.16 -6.51 57.07
N TYR A 611 -31.94 -6.40 55.76
CA TYR A 611 -31.36 -5.19 55.15
C TYR A 611 -32.21 -3.94 55.45
N LEU A 612 -33.52 -3.99 55.21
CA LEU A 612 -34.42 -2.85 55.45
C LEU A 612 -34.53 -2.51 56.94
N ARG A 613 -34.49 -3.49 57.84
CA ARG A 613 -34.51 -3.27 59.29
C ARG A 613 -33.20 -2.65 59.78
N ASP A 614 -32.07 -3.26 59.44
CA ASP A 614 -30.78 -2.95 60.07
C ASP A 614 -30.10 -1.73 59.45
N ILE A 615 -30.22 -1.56 58.13
CA ILE A 615 -29.60 -0.42 57.42
C ILE A 615 -30.54 0.78 57.39
N TRP A 616 -31.81 0.55 57.07
CA TRP A 616 -32.79 1.64 56.87
C TRP A 616 -33.65 1.94 58.08
N GLY A 617 -33.54 1.16 59.17
CA GLY A 617 -34.28 1.38 60.40
C GLY A 617 -35.79 1.17 60.26
N ILE A 618 -36.24 0.38 59.27
CA ILE A 618 -37.67 0.14 59.06
C ILE A 618 -38.19 -0.81 60.15
N SER A 619 -39.24 -0.38 60.86
CA SER A 619 -39.78 -1.14 61.99
C SER A 619 -40.33 -2.50 61.54
N PRO A 620 -40.02 -3.60 62.25
CA PRO A 620 -40.52 -4.94 61.94
C PRO A 620 -42.05 -5.03 61.82
N GLU A 621 -42.80 -4.26 62.60
CA GLU A 621 -44.27 -4.25 62.62
C GLU A 621 -44.88 -3.75 61.30
N ARG A 622 -44.09 -3.03 60.49
CA ARG A 622 -44.47 -2.53 59.17
C ARG A 622 -44.15 -3.50 58.04
N MET A 623 -43.40 -4.56 58.33
CA MET A 623 -42.92 -5.52 57.34
C MET A 623 -43.46 -6.91 57.63
N LYS A 624 -44.17 -7.50 56.67
CA LYS A 624 -44.69 -8.87 56.76
C LYS A 624 -43.84 -9.79 55.90
N LEU A 625 -43.25 -10.83 56.50
CA LEU A 625 -42.59 -11.91 55.76
C LEU A 625 -43.63 -12.95 55.32
N THR A 626 -43.63 -13.28 54.04
CA THR A 626 -44.46 -14.35 53.45
C THR A 626 -43.57 -15.28 52.65
N VAL A 627 -43.84 -16.58 52.70
CA VAL A 627 -43.02 -17.59 52.00
C VAL A 627 -43.89 -18.43 51.09
N ARG A 628 -43.44 -18.56 49.84
CA ARG A 628 -44.06 -19.42 48.84
C ARG A 628 -42.97 -20.16 48.06
N ASN A 629 -43.35 -21.25 47.41
CA ASN A 629 -42.48 -21.86 46.41
C ASN A 629 -42.45 -20.95 45.18
N LEU A 630 -43.55 -20.87 44.44
CA LEU A 630 -43.63 -20.01 43.26
C LEU A 630 -44.13 -18.58 43.58
N PRO A 631 -43.74 -17.57 42.78
CA PRO A 631 -44.32 -16.23 42.80
C PRO A 631 -45.84 -16.23 42.55
N GLN A 632 -46.53 -15.12 42.87
CA GLN A 632 -47.99 -15.02 42.65
C GLN A 632 -48.38 -15.25 41.19
N VAL A 633 -47.57 -14.69 40.28
CA VAL A 633 -47.67 -14.90 38.84
C VAL A 633 -46.32 -15.45 38.39
N PRO A 634 -46.17 -16.78 38.29
CA PRO A 634 -44.91 -17.39 37.90
C PRO A 634 -44.64 -17.16 36.41
N SER A 635 -43.37 -16.91 36.05
CA SER A 635 -42.91 -16.95 34.67
C SER A 635 -42.91 -18.40 34.14
N ASN A 636 -42.81 -18.57 32.82
CA ASN A 636 -42.93 -19.87 32.14
C ASN A 636 -42.01 -20.95 32.77
N LEU A 637 -42.62 -21.96 33.38
CA LEU A 637 -41.94 -23.03 34.09
C LEU A 637 -41.36 -24.13 33.20
N ASN A 638 -41.60 -24.05 31.89
CA ASN A 638 -41.05 -24.96 30.88
C ASN A 638 -39.91 -24.31 30.07
N ASP A 639 -39.64 -23.03 30.30
CA ASP A 639 -38.56 -22.28 29.68
C ASP A 639 -37.42 -22.05 30.69
N PRO A 640 -36.16 -22.36 30.38
CA PRO A 640 -35.05 -22.17 31.32
C PRO A 640 -34.91 -20.73 31.83
N GLN A 641 -35.10 -19.72 30.99
CA GLN A 641 -35.01 -18.31 31.38
C GLN A 641 -36.20 -17.90 32.24
N GLY A 642 -37.39 -18.42 31.92
CA GLY A 642 -38.60 -18.27 32.74
C GLY A 642 -38.48 -18.93 34.13
N ILE A 643 -37.80 -20.07 34.23
CA ILE A 643 -37.51 -20.72 35.52
C ILE A 643 -36.64 -19.81 36.40
N VAL A 644 -35.57 -19.22 35.85
CA VAL A 644 -34.67 -18.31 36.60
C VAL A 644 -35.42 -17.08 37.11
N GLU A 645 -36.39 -16.54 36.36
CA GLU A 645 -37.20 -15.39 36.78
C GLU A 645 -38.06 -15.64 38.02
N ASN A 646 -38.35 -16.90 38.35
CA ASN A 646 -39.13 -17.24 39.54
C ASN A 646 -38.30 -17.19 40.83
N ARG A 647 -36.96 -17.13 40.72
CA ARG A 647 -36.02 -17.05 41.85
C ARG A 647 -35.94 -15.61 42.36
N ARG A 648 -37.01 -15.15 43.02
CA ARG A 648 -37.13 -13.74 43.43
C ARG A 648 -37.79 -13.54 44.78
N VAL A 649 -37.59 -12.36 45.32
CA VAL A 649 -38.41 -11.77 46.40
C VAL A 649 -39.34 -10.73 45.79
N GLU A 650 -40.63 -10.80 46.09
CA GLU A 650 -41.62 -9.80 45.69
C GLU A 650 -41.81 -8.76 46.80
N LEU A 651 -41.75 -7.48 46.43
CA LEU A 651 -41.94 -6.33 47.33
C LEU A 651 -43.34 -5.75 47.15
N ILE A 652 -44.31 -6.28 47.89
CA ILE A 652 -45.72 -5.91 47.76
C ILE A 652 -46.03 -4.74 48.69
N CYS A 653 -46.32 -3.58 48.12
CA CYS A 653 -46.74 -2.38 48.84
C CYS A 653 -47.88 -1.70 48.08
N THR A 654 -48.90 -1.22 48.80
CA THR A 654 -50.04 -0.50 48.19
C THR A 654 -49.85 1.01 48.18
N GLU A 655 -48.83 1.53 48.88
CA GLU A 655 -48.58 2.96 48.98
C GLU A 655 -47.89 3.48 47.72
N TRP A 656 -48.55 4.40 47.01
CA TRP A 656 -48.05 4.90 45.71
C TRP A 656 -46.72 5.63 45.86
N GLU A 657 -46.56 6.41 46.93
CA GLU A 657 -45.33 7.15 47.21
C GLU A 657 -44.12 6.23 47.42
N VAL A 658 -44.34 4.94 47.70
CA VAL A 658 -43.29 3.92 47.79
C VAL A 658 -43.00 3.29 46.42
N ILE A 659 -44.03 2.96 45.65
CA ILE A 659 -43.90 2.16 44.42
C ILE A 659 -43.85 2.98 43.11
N LYS A 660 -44.04 4.30 43.16
CA LYS A 660 -44.05 5.15 41.95
C LYS A 660 -42.72 5.09 41.17
N PRO A 661 -42.71 5.34 39.85
CA PRO A 661 -41.47 5.44 39.08
C PRO A 661 -40.48 6.49 39.59
N ILE A 662 -39.22 6.41 39.17
CA ILE A 662 -38.23 7.48 39.32
C ILE A 662 -38.32 8.40 38.11
N ILE A 663 -38.22 9.71 38.33
CA ILE A 663 -38.24 10.73 37.28
C ILE A 663 -36.90 11.46 37.32
N SER A 664 -36.19 11.53 36.19
CA SER A 664 -35.05 12.44 35.98
C SER A 664 -35.47 13.57 35.05
N ARG A 665 -34.92 14.77 35.28
CA ARG A 665 -35.15 15.97 34.48
C ARG A 665 -33.85 16.56 33.92
N ASP A 666 -32.82 15.74 33.80
CA ASP A 666 -31.50 16.19 33.37
C ASP A 666 -31.50 16.50 31.86
N PRO A 667 -31.01 17.66 31.41
CA PRO A 667 -30.89 17.96 29.99
C PRO A 667 -30.01 16.92 29.27
N LYS A 668 -30.38 16.55 28.04
CA LYS A 668 -29.58 15.64 27.20
C LYS A 668 -28.93 16.39 26.06
N ARG A 669 -27.65 16.10 25.80
CA ARG A 669 -26.95 16.58 24.60
C ARG A 669 -27.17 15.61 23.45
N LEU A 670 -27.71 16.10 22.35
CA LEU A 670 -27.96 15.32 21.15
C LEU A 670 -27.18 15.91 19.97
N PRO A 671 -26.61 15.04 19.10
CA PRO A 671 -25.94 15.50 17.89
C PRO A 671 -26.94 15.97 16.84
N SER A 672 -26.57 16.99 16.06
CA SER A 672 -27.25 17.38 14.84
C SER A 672 -26.21 17.85 13.80
N PRO A 673 -26.18 17.27 12.58
CA PRO A 673 -26.93 16.08 12.17
C PRO A 673 -26.44 14.82 12.90
N GLU A 674 -27.24 13.74 12.89
CA GLU A 674 -26.91 12.48 13.57
C GLU A 674 -25.67 11.78 13.00
N THR A 675 -25.40 11.97 11.70
CA THR A 675 -24.23 11.44 11.00
C THR A 675 -23.69 12.45 9.99
N MET A 676 -22.46 12.25 9.53
CA MET A 676 -21.88 12.91 8.38
C MET A 676 -21.28 11.91 7.39
N THR A 677 -21.01 12.36 6.16
CA THR A 677 -20.39 11.56 5.12
C THR A 677 -18.99 12.08 4.79
N PHE A 678 -18.00 11.21 4.82
CA PHE A 678 -16.70 11.47 4.19
C PHE A 678 -16.77 11.07 2.72
N VAL A 679 -16.28 11.95 1.84
CA VAL A 679 -16.05 11.67 0.41
C VAL A 679 -14.55 11.60 0.18
N MET A 680 -14.11 10.56 -0.53
CA MET A 680 -12.71 10.17 -0.62
C MET A 680 -12.28 9.91 -2.06
N ARG A 681 -11.03 10.24 -2.37
CA ARG A 681 -10.31 9.75 -3.55
C ARG A 681 -8.94 9.26 -3.13
N ASN A 682 -8.49 8.17 -3.72
CA ASN A 682 -7.24 7.53 -3.33
C ASN A 682 -6.00 8.34 -3.72
N GLY A 683 -6.11 9.17 -4.76
CA GLY A 683 -4.96 9.87 -5.33
C GLY A 683 -4.03 8.97 -6.16
N ILE A 684 -4.04 7.66 -5.87
CA ILE A 684 -3.36 6.59 -6.61
C ILE A 684 -4.37 5.61 -7.23
N GLU A 685 -3.92 4.79 -8.18
CA GLU A 685 -4.74 3.75 -8.82
C GLU A 685 -5.28 2.75 -7.80
N ASP A 686 -6.58 2.46 -7.88
CA ASP A 686 -7.26 1.52 -6.98
C ASP A 686 -6.61 0.13 -6.96
N ALA A 687 -6.03 -0.31 -8.09
CA ALA A 687 -5.32 -1.58 -8.21
C ALA A 687 -4.05 -1.66 -7.33
N LEU A 688 -3.48 -0.51 -6.95
CA LEU A 688 -2.29 -0.40 -6.11
C LEU A 688 -2.62 -0.26 -4.63
N VAL A 689 -3.87 0.02 -4.27
CA VAL A 689 -4.33 0.20 -2.89
C VAL A 689 -4.49 -1.15 -2.20
N ALA A 690 -3.82 -1.31 -1.06
CA ALA A 690 -3.98 -2.46 -0.17
C ALA A 690 -5.04 -2.20 0.91
N SER A 691 -5.02 -1.02 1.53
CA SER A 691 -5.96 -0.65 2.58
C SER A 691 -6.14 0.87 2.66
N ARG A 692 -7.21 1.30 3.31
CA ARG A 692 -7.49 2.72 3.61
C ARG A 692 -8.03 2.86 5.02
N ARG A 693 -7.73 3.97 5.66
CA ARG A 693 -8.36 4.36 6.93
C ARG A 693 -8.53 5.88 7.01
N ILE A 694 -9.52 6.32 7.78
CA ILE A 694 -9.65 7.73 8.17
C ILE A 694 -9.26 7.82 9.63
N GLU A 695 -8.23 8.63 9.93
CA GLU A 695 -7.87 8.99 11.30
C GLU A 695 -8.54 10.30 11.67
N ILE A 696 -9.30 10.29 12.78
CA ILE A 696 -10.03 11.43 13.30
C ILE A 696 -9.43 11.77 14.65
N THR A 697 -9.05 13.02 14.84
CA THR A 697 -8.39 13.52 16.05
C THR A 697 -9.05 14.79 16.57
N ARG A 698 -8.82 15.10 17.86
CA ARG A 698 -9.19 16.36 18.50
C ARG A 698 -8.03 16.82 19.38
N ARG A 699 -7.55 18.06 19.22
CA ARG A 699 -6.30 18.56 19.88
C ARG A 699 -5.10 17.62 19.67
N GLY A 700 -5.00 16.99 18.50
CA GLY A 700 -3.97 16.00 18.19
C GLY A 700 -4.10 14.66 18.91
N GLN A 701 -5.14 14.45 19.72
CA GLN A 701 -5.43 13.16 20.36
C GLN A 701 -6.38 12.32 19.50
N PRO A 702 -6.18 10.99 19.39
CA PRO A 702 -7.07 10.11 18.64
C PRO A 702 -8.51 10.16 19.18
N TRP A 703 -9.48 10.35 18.28
CA TRP A 703 -10.91 10.32 18.59
C TRP A 703 -11.57 9.05 18.06
N ASN A 704 -11.32 8.73 16.79
CA ASN A 704 -11.79 7.49 16.15
C ASN A 704 -10.91 7.16 14.93
N ILE A 705 -10.88 5.89 14.52
CA ILE A 705 -10.22 5.42 13.31
C ILE A 705 -11.19 4.54 12.54
N LEU A 706 -11.54 4.96 11.33
CA LEU A 706 -12.44 4.22 10.45
C LEU A 706 -11.61 3.33 9.52
N THR A 707 -11.60 2.02 9.73
CA THR A 707 -10.76 1.07 8.98
C THR A 707 -11.52 0.25 7.93
N ASN A 708 -12.83 0.07 8.07
CA ASN A 708 -13.65 -0.75 7.17
C ASN A 708 -14.29 0.06 6.03
N ILE A 709 -13.53 0.95 5.41
CA ILE A 709 -14.04 1.94 4.44
C ILE A 709 -13.87 1.50 2.97
N GLY A 710 -13.55 0.21 2.74
CA GLY A 710 -13.23 -0.36 1.43
C GLY A 710 -11.95 0.20 0.82
N THR A 711 -11.50 -0.33 -0.31
CA THR A 711 -10.30 0.15 -1.05
C THR A 711 -10.63 1.10 -2.21
N SER A 712 -11.85 1.05 -2.75
CA SER A 712 -12.32 1.89 -3.86
C SER A 712 -13.66 2.58 -3.59
N THR A 713 -14.33 2.31 -2.47
CA THR A 713 -15.60 2.94 -2.10
C THR A 713 -15.43 4.48 -2.04
N PRO A 714 -16.28 5.27 -2.71
CA PRO A 714 -16.07 6.72 -2.84
C PRO A 714 -16.45 7.50 -1.57
N SER A 715 -17.21 6.90 -0.65
CA SER A 715 -17.68 7.56 0.57
C SER A 715 -17.93 6.59 1.72
N THR A 716 -17.94 7.12 2.95
CA THR A 716 -18.32 6.39 4.17
C THR A 716 -19.02 7.34 5.14
N THR A 717 -19.93 6.82 5.96
CA THR A 717 -20.63 7.59 7.00
C THR A 717 -19.92 7.47 8.35
N TRP A 718 -20.07 8.49 9.18
CA TRP A 718 -19.61 8.52 10.57
C TRP A 718 -20.62 9.23 11.47
N ASP A 719 -20.80 8.72 12.68
CA ASP A 719 -21.79 9.09 13.70
C ASP A 719 -21.19 9.92 14.85
N TRP A 720 -20.03 10.55 14.62
CA TRP A 720 -19.36 11.49 15.53
C TRP A 720 -18.74 10.91 16.80
N VAL A 721 -19.04 9.66 17.14
CA VAL A 721 -18.65 9.07 18.43
C VAL A 721 -17.25 8.49 18.41
N THR A 722 -16.69 8.31 19.61
CA THR A 722 -15.56 7.41 19.84
C THR A 722 -15.99 5.94 19.67
N PRO A 723 -15.05 4.96 19.63
CA PRO A 723 -15.40 3.54 19.65
C PRO A 723 -16.24 3.08 20.87
N ARG A 724 -16.35 3.91 21.91
CA ARG A 724 -17.18 3.66 23.10
C ARG A 724 -18.56 4.35 23.04
N GLY A 725 -18.89 5.04 21.95
CA GLY A 725 -20.16 5.74 21.81
C GLY A 725 -20.20 7.13 22.47
N GLU A 726 -19.05 7.74 22.73
CA GLU A 726 -18.97 9.04 23.43
C GLU A 726 -18.95 10.22 22.44
N TYR A 727 -19.74 11.26 22.72
CA TYR A 727 -19.79 12.53 21.98
C TYR A 727 -18.88 13.60 22.60
N PRO A 728 -18.49 14.65 21.84
CA PRO A 728 -17.69 15.74 22.37
C PRO A 728 -18.47 16.61 23.37
N SER A 729 -17.81 16.97 24.46
CA SER A 729 -18.37 17.87 25.50
C SER A 729 -17.93 19.33 25.37
N ASP A 730 -17.01 19.62 24.44
CA ASP A 730 -16.45 20.94 24.14
C ASP A 730 -16.53 21.28 22.64
N GLU A 731 -16.14 22.50 22.26
CA GLU A 731 -16.23 23.03 20.88
C GLU A 731 -14.96 22.83 20.03
N VAL A 732 -14.04 21.99 20.50
CA VAL A 732 -12.82 21.70 19.73
C VAL A 732 -13.22 21.03 18.40
N PRO A 733 -12.76 21.52 17.24
CA PRO A 733 -13.06 20.87 15.97
C PRO A 733 -12.42 19.48 15.89
N TYR A 734 -12.96 18.63 15.03
CA TYR A 734 -12.27 17.44 14.59
C TYR A 734 -11.26 17.79 13.50
N GLU A 735 -10.14 17.08 13.48
CA GLU A 735 -9.25 17.00 12.34
C GLU A 735 -9.27 15.59 11.78
N ALA A 736 -9.52 15.44 10.49
CA ALA A 736 -9.56 14.14 9.84
C ALA A 736 -8.58 14.08 8.66
N ARG A 737 -7.95 12.92 8.48
CA ARG A 737 -7.07 12.61 7.35
C ARG A 737 -7.39 11.25 6.77
N LEU A 738 -7.33 11.13 5.45
CA LEU A 738 -7.37 9.84 4.77
C LEU A 738 -5.95 9.32 4.64
N ILE A 739 -5.72 8.10 5.11
CA ILE A 739 -4.48 7.36 4.90
C ILE A 739 -4.77 6.21 3.95
N VAL A 740 -4.04 6.18 2.84
CA VAL A 740 -4.08 5.14 1.83
C VAL A 740 -2.77 4.37 1.90
N GLN A 741 -2.84 3.06 2.11
CA GLN A 741 -1.66 2.19 2.08
C GLN A 741 -1.63 1.41 0.77
N SER A 742 -0.49 1.44 0.10
CA SER A 742 -0.25 0.68 -1.13
C SER A 742 0.12 -0.79 -0.85
N LYS A 743 0.08 -1.63 -1.89
CA LYS A 743 0.50 -3.05 -1.82
C LYS A 743 1.98 -3.26 -1.48
N THR A 744 2.82 -2.25 -1.65
CA THR A 744 4.23 -2.27 -1.22
C THR A 744 4.40 -1.88 0.26
N GLY A 745 3.31 -1.50 0.94
CA GLY A 745 3.29 -1.13 2.35
C GLY A 745 3.47 0.37 2.63
N GLN A 746 3.71 1.18 1.60
CA GLN A 746 3.89 2.63 1.76
C GLN A 746 2.56 3.33 2.01
N GLU A 747 2.55 4.26 2.97
CA GLU A 747 1.40 5.08 3.32
C GLU A 747 1.44 6.45 2.68
N CYS A 748 0.25 6.91 2.29
CA CYS A 748 0.01 8.16 1.63
C CYS A 748 -1.13 8.89 2.35
N VAL A 749 -0.94 10.17 2.68
CA VAL A 749 -1.83 10.91 3.59
C VAL A 749 -2.42 12.11 2.87
N SER A 750 -3.74 12.31 3.00
CA SER A 750 -4.42 13.51 2.51
C SER A 750 -4.04 14.75 3.31
N ASP A 751 -4.29 15.93 2.74
CA ASP A 751 -4.36 17.14 3.55
C ASP A 751 -5.46 16.99 4.62
N PRO A 752 -5.26 17.55 5.83
CA PRO A 752 -6.25 17.47 6.88
C PRO A 752 -7.48 18.32 6.54
N ILE A 753 -8.65 17.82 6.90
CA ILE A 753 -9.87 18.61 6.93
C ILE A 753 -10.28 18.90 8.37
N THR A 754 -10.80 20.10 8.59
CA THR A 754 -11.30 20.55 9.89
C THR A 754 -12.82 20.52 9.87
N ILE A 755 -13.41 19.85 10.86
CA ILE A 755 -14.86 19.76 11.03
C ILE A 755 -15.25 20.47 12.33
N PRO A 756 -15.93 21.62 12.27
CA PRO A 756 -16.24 22.41 13.45
C PRO A 756 -17.28 21.73 14.35
N VAL A 757 -17.21 22.03 15.65
CA VAL A 757 -18.15 21.57 16.67
C VAL A 757 -18.73 22.80 17.38
N MET A 758 -20.02 22.80 17.64
CA MET A 758 -20.73 23.85 18.39
C MET A 758 -21.51 23.21 19.54
N GLN A 759 -21.51 23.85 20.71
CA GLN A 759 -22.30 23.40 21.86
C GLN A 759 -23.41 24.41 22.11
N VAL A 760 -24.67 23.98 22.05
CA VAL A 760 -25.84 24.84 22.26
C VAL A 760 -26.51 24.42 23.56
N SER A 761 -26.39 25.25 24.59
CA SER A 761 -27.01 25.00 25.89
C SER A 761 -28.48 25.41 25.94
N THR A 762 -29.22 24.88 26.91
CA THR A 762 -30.61 25.31 27.16
C THR A 762 -30.71 26.79 27.57
N GLU A 763 -29.75 27.30 28.35
CA GLU A 763 -29.70 28.71 28.74
C GLU A 763 -29.44 29.64 27.56
N GLN A 764 -28.54 29.25 26.65
CA GLN A 764 -28.29 29.99 25.43
C GLN A 764 -29.56 30.11 24.57
N LYS A 765 -30.30 29.00 24.39
CA LYS A 765 -31.57 29.01 23.66
C LYS A 765 -32.64 29.91 24.29
N LYS A 766 -32.68 30.00 25.63
CA LYS A 766 -33.58 30.92 26.34
C LYS A 766 -33.21 32.39 26.10
N ILE A 767 -31.93 32.75 26.19
CA ILE A 767 -31.44 34.11 25.88
C ILE A 767 -31.79 34.50 24.44
N GLU A 768 -31.58 33.56 23.52
CA GLU A 768 -31.83 33.74 22.09
C GLU A 768 -33.32 33.69 21.71
N ARG A 769 -34.23 33.46 22.69
CA ARG A 769 -35.67 33.30 22.46
C ARG A 769 -35.95 32.32 21.31
N MET A 770 -35.31 31.15 21.35
CA MET A 770 -35.55 30.09 20.39
C MET A 770 -36.64 29.12 20.84
N ALA A 771 -37.50 28.72 19.90
CA ALA A 771 -38.40 27.59 20.10
C ALA A 771 -37.55 26.34 20.38
N ASP A 772 -37.52 25.93 21.65
CA ASP A 772 -36.86 24.71 22.10
C ASP A 772 -37.84 23.54 21.97
N ARG A 773 -37.44 22.33 22.35
CA ARG A 773 -38.35 21.20 22.51
C ARG A 773 -38.07 20.49 23.81
N THR A 774 -39.09 19.86 24.38
CA THR A 774 -38.87 18.81 25.38
C THR A 774 -38.69 17.48 24.66
N LEU A 775 -37.78 16.65 25.17
CA LEU A 775 -37.69 15.24 24.81
C LEU A 775 -38.04 14.39 26.03
N GLU A 776 -39.15 13.68 25.95
CA GLU A 776 -39.70 12.96 27.10
C GLU A 776 -39.76 11.48 26.79
N ARG A 777 -39.19 10.65 27.66
CA ARG A 777 -39.14 9.20 27.51
C ARG A 777 -39.84 8.53 28.69
N TYR A 778 -40.89 7.76 28.40
CA TYR A 778 -41.62 6.98 29.38
C TYR A 778 -41.53 5.51 29.03
N ASN A 779 -40.97 4.70 29.92
CA ASN A 779 -41.03 3.25 29.78
C ASN A 779 -42.21 2.70 30.61
N LEU A 780 -42.91 1.69 30.11
CA LEU A 780 -44.04 1.03 30.78
C LEU A 780 -43.76 -0.46 30.91
N ILE A 781 -43.50 -0.95 32.12
CA ILE A 781 -42.87 -2.28 32.32
C ILE A 781 -43.87 -3.36 32.73
N LEU A 782 -45.06 -3.00 33.19
CA LEU A 782 -45.90 -3.95 33.92
C LEU A 782 -46.93 -4.66 33.04
N PHE A 783 -46.52 -5.03 31.83
CA PHE A 783 -47.30 -5.97 31.04
C PHE A 783 -47.04 -7.37 31.58
N PRO A 784 -48.08 -8.11 32.01
CA PRO A 784 -47.88 -9.49 32.42
C PRO A 784 -47.28 -10.34 31.28
N PHE A 785 -46.68 -11.46 31.63
CA PHE A 785 -46.15 -12.41 30.65
C PHE A 785 -47.24 -12.81 29.65
N ASP A 786 -46.88 -12.84 28.36
CA ASP A 786 -47.76 -13.18 27.23
C ASP A 786 -49.06 -12.36 27.12
N ARG A 787 -49.03 -11.13 27.63
CA ARG A 787 -50.21 -10.27 27.73
C ARG A 787 -49.94 -8.85 27.28
N TYR A 788 -50.99 -8.20 26.73
CA TYR A 788 -50.95 -6.84 26.20
C TYR A 788 -51.88 -5.87 26.93
N ASP A 789 -52.53 -6.30 28.02
CA ASP A 789 -53.23 -5.41 28.95
C ASP A 789 -52.21 -4.66 29.82
N ALA A 790 -52.35 -3.33 29.86
CA ALA A 790 -51.43 -2.46 30.59
C ALA A 790 -51.53 -2.66 32.11
N GLY A 791 -52.70 -3.03 32.62
CA GLY A 791 -52.95 -3.22 34.05
C GLY A 791 -52.97 -1.90 34.85
N PRO A 792 -53.40 -1.95 36.12
CA PRO A 792 -53.70 -0.73 36.89
C PRO A 792 -52.51 0.21 37.10
N LEU A 793 -51.29 -0.34 37.20
CA LEU A 793 -50.10 0.48 37.48
C LEU A 793 -49.64 1.26 36.24
N ASN A 794 -49.58 0.64 35.06
CA ASN A 794 -49.28 1.36 33.83
C ASN A 794 -50.40 2.34 33.47
N GLU A 795 -51.67 1.99 33.72
CA GLU A 795 -52.80 2.92 33.54
C GLU A 795 -52.67 4.17 34.43
N ARG A 796 -52.19 4.01 35.66
CA ARG A 796 -51.89 5.14 36.55
C ARG A 796 -50.71 5.97 36.04
N ILE A 797 -49.62 5.32 35.59
CA ILE A 797 -48.46 6.02 35.02
C ILE A 797 -48.87 6.84 33.79
N LEU A 798 -49.66 6.25 32.89
CA LEU A 798 -50.22 6.94 31.74
C LEU A 798 -51.01 8.18 32.17
N ARG A 799 -51.91 8.03 33.13
CA ARG A 799 -52.78 9.13 33.62
C ARG A 799 -52.04 10.26 34.31
N GLU A 800 -51.07 9.93 35.16
CA GLU A 800 -50.37 10.93 36.00
C GLU A 800 -49.17 11.56 35.30
N TYR A 801 -48.47 10.84 34.40
CA TYR A 801 -47.20 11.30 33.84
C TYR A 801 -47.19 11.47 32.33
N VAL A 802 -47.96 10.69 31.56
CA VAL A 802 -47.92 10.72 30.10
C VAL A 802 -49.01 11.64 29.55
N PHE A 803 -50.27 11.43 29.95
CA PHE A 803 -51.43 12.19 29.48
C PHE A 803 -51.28 13.71 29.67
N PRO A 804 -50.83 14.23 30.84
CA PRO A 804 -50.66 15.67 31.03
C PRO A 804 -49.54 16.29 30.18
N ARG A 805 -48.78 15.47 29.46
CA ARG A 805 -47.62 15.86 28.64
C ARG A 805 -47.88 15.72 27.14
N VAL A 806 -49.09 15.32 26.75
CA VAL A 806 -49.53 15.28 25.35
C VAL A 806 -50.17 16.61 24.98
N PHE A 807 -49.47 17.40 24.17
CA PHE A 807 -49.90 18.71 23.70
C PHE A 807 -50.24 18.68 22.20
N PRO A 808 -51.02 19.65 21.67
CA PRO A 808 -51.40 19.69 20.25
C PRO A 808 -50.22 19.69 19.26
N ASN A 809 -49.05 20.18 19.67
CA ASN A 809 -47.82 20.21 18.88
C ASN A 809 -46.86 19.05 19.21
N SER A 810 -47.26 18.08 20.02
CA SER A 810 -46.42 16.92 20.37
C SER A 810 -46.34 15.94 19.21
N THR A 811 -45.13 15.45 18.92
CA THR A 811 -44.89 14.26 18.11
C THR A 811 -44.61 13.08 19.04
N ILE A 812 -45.32 11.97 18.86
CA ILE A 812 -45.32 10.82 19.77
C ILE A 812 -44.92 9.56 19.02
N GLU A 813 -43.89 8.85 19.48
CA GLU A 813 -43.55 7.51 19.01
C GLU A 813 -43.76 6.50 20.14
N ILE A 814 -44.45 5.40 19.85
CA ILE A 814 -44.75 4.32 20.78
C ILE A 814 -44.11 3.04 20.27
N VAL A 815 -43.10 2.55 20.96
CA VAL A 815 -42.35 1.35 20.57
C VAL A 815 -42.61 0.25 21.59
N GLY A 816 -43.20 -0.85 21.14
CA GLY A 816 -43.39 -2.04 21.94
C GLY A 816 -42.19 -2.97 21.80
N HIS A 817 -41.70 -3.49 22.92
CA HIS A 817 -40.60 -4.45 22.99
C HIS A 817 -41.05 -5.76 23.66
N THR A 818 -40.35 -6.84 23.35
CA THR A 818 -40.40 -8.11 24.09
C THR A 818 -38.99 -8.55 24.46
N ASP A 819 -38.89 -9.49 25.40
CA ASP A 819 -37.66 -10.24 25.59
C ASP A 819 -37.55 -11.36 24.53
N VAL A 820 -36.50 -12.18 24.66
CA VAL A 820 -36.22 -13.33 23.78
C VAL A 820 -37.03 -14.58 24.15
N VAL A 821 -37.90 -14.52 25.17
CA VAL A 821 -38.61 -15.70 25.68
C VAL A 821 -39.91 -15.88 24.92
N GLY A 822 -39.89 -16.71 23.87
CA GLY A 822 -41.06 -17.02 23.05
C GLY A 822 -40.71 -17.38 21.61
N LEU A 823 -41.71 -17.54 20.76
CA LEU A 823 -41.51 -17.62 19.32
C LEU A 823 -41.39 -16.20 18.75
N TYR A 824 -40.44 -15.98 17.84
CA TYR A 824 -40.15 -14.69 17.21
C TYR A 824 -41.42 -13.98 16.67
N ASP A 825 -42.20 -14.64 15.81
CA ASP A 825 -43.40 -14.06 15.20
C ASP A 825 -44.46 -13.66 16.24
N HIS A 826 -44.54 -14.46 17.32
CA HIS A 826 -45.45 -14.20 18.42
C HIS A 826 -44.98 -12.98 19.23
N ASN A 827 -43.69 -12.89 19.52
CA ASN A 827 -43.05 -11.75 20.19
C ASN A 827 -43.22 -10.46 19.40
N LYS A 828 -43.03 -10.50 18.07
CA LYS A 828 -43.30 -9.37 17.17
C LYS A 828 -44.75 -8.90 17.30
N LYS A 829 -45.71 -9.82 17.22
CA LYS A 829 -47.15 -9.50 17.32
C LYS A 829 -47.56 -9.03 18.71
N LEU A 830 -46.99 -9.60 19.77
CA LEU A 830 -47.24 -9.21 21.16
C LEU A 830 -46.76 -7.78 21.43
N SER A 831 -45.54 -7.46 21.00
CA SER A 831 -44.98 -6.10 21.14
C SER A 831 -45.82 -5.05 20.38
N GLU A 832 -46.26 -5.37 19.17
CA GLU A 832 -47.16 -4.53 18.36
C GLU A 832 -48.50 -4.31 19.08
N ASN A 833 -49.09 -5.36 19.66
CA ASN A 833 -50.33 -5.26 20.43
C ASN A 833 -50.16 -4.39 21.69
N ARG A 834 -49.05 -4.53 22.42
CA ARG A 834 -48.74 -3.67 23.58
C ARG A 834 -48.62 -2.20 23.19
N ALA A 835 -47.89 -1.90 22.12
CA ALA A 835 -47.78 -0.55 21.58
C ALA A 835 -49.15 0.01 21.19
N ARG A 836 -50.00 -0.81 20.55
CA ARG A 836 -51.37 -0.43 20.18
C ARG A 836 -52.30 -0.21 21.38
N THR A 837 -52.15 -0.96 22.47
CA THR A 837 -52.88 -0.70 23.72
C THR A 837 -52.59 0.70 24.23
N VAL A 838 -51.31 1.09 24.27
CA VAL A 838 -50.87 2.42 24.72
C VAL A 838 -51.32 3.51 23.75
N TYR A 839 -51.20 3.28 22.44
CA TYR A 839 -51.70 4.18 21.39
C TYR A 839 -53.18 4.49 21.60
N ARG A 840 -54.02 3.47 21.79
CA ARG A 840 -55.46 3.65 22.01
C ARG A 840 -55.75 4.42 23.30
N ALA A 841 -54.97 4.20 24.35
CA ALA A 841 -55.13 4.92 25.61
C ALA A 841 -54.79 6.41 25.47
N ILE A 842 -53.68 6.74 24.79
CA ILE A 842 -53.29 8.12 24.50
C ILE A 842 -54.33 8.78 23.59
N GLU A 843 -54.77 8.09 22.53
CA GLU A 843 -55.75 8.65 21.59
C GLU A 843 -57.11 8.91 22.26
N ALA A 844 -57.57 8.00 23.12
CA ALA A 844 -58.82 8.19 23.87
C ALA A 844 -58.77 9.43 24.80
N TYR A 845 -57.60 9.73 25.36
CA TYR A 845 -57.38 10.91 26.20
C TYR A 845 -57.19 12.19 25.38
N ALA A 846 -56.30 12.16 24.39
CA ALA A 846 -55.90 13.33 23.62
C ALA A 846 -56.98 13.76 22.61
N ARG A 847 -57.72 12.79 22.03
CA ARG A 847 -58.75 12.99 21.00
C ARG A 847 -58.20 13.77 19.80
N GLY A 848 -57.06 13.33 19.27
CA GLY A 848 -56.35 14.01 18.17
C GLY A 848 -55.64 15.32 18.54
N ARG A 849 -55.53 15.68 19.84
CA ARG A 849 -54.73 16.84 20.28
C ARG A 849 -53.23 16.51 20.36
N TYR A 850 -52.64 16.20 19.22
CA TYR A 850 -51.19 16.02 19.01
C TYR A 850 -50.85 16.22 17.52
N GLN A 851 -49.58 16.49 17.19
CA GLN A 851 -49.15 16.73 15.81
C GLN A 851 -49.08 15.44 15.01
N SER A 852 -48.42 14.42 15.56
CA SER A 852 -48.36 13.08 14.97
C SER A 852 -48.14 12.03 16.04
N MET A 853 -48.69 10.83 15.83
CA MET A 853 -48.50 9.70 16.73
C MET A 853 -48.34 8.40 15.93
N THR A 854 -47.24 7.68 16.17
CA THR A 854 -46.96 6.38 15.55
C THR A 854 -46.82 5.30 16.62
N ALA A 855 -47.15 4.06 16.26
CA ALA A 855 -46.96 2.89 17.11
C ALA A 855 -46.39 1.74 16.30
N ARG A 856 -45.37 1.07 16.82
CA ARG A 856 -44.74 -0.11 16.20
C ARG A 856 -44.26 -1.12 17.25
N GLY A 857 -44.34 -2.40 16.94
CA GLY A 857 -43.73 -3.49 17.69
C GLY A 857 -42.41 -3.94 17.07
N VAL A 858 -41.32 -3.89 17.83
CA VAL A 858 -40.02 -4.40 17.37
C VAL A 858 -39.79 -5.86 17.74
N GLY A 859 -40.58 -6.43 18.64
CA GLY A 859 -40.33 -7.77 19.17
C GLY A 859 -39.01 -7.80 19.94
N GLU A 860 -38.19 -8.81 19.64
CA GLU A 860 -36.87 -9.03 20.23
C GLU A 860 -35.70 -8.50 19.36
N ASP A 861 -35.98 -7.91 18.18
CA ASP A 861 -34.97 -7.41 17.22
C ASP A 861 -34.15 -6.22 17.74
N ASP A 862 -34.73 -5.44 18.65
CA ASP A 862 -34.17 -4.19 19.18
C ASP A 862 -34.32 -4.15 20.71
N PRO A 863 -33.52 -4.96 21.42
CA PRO A 863 -33.61 -5.09 22.87
C PRO A 863 -33.02 -3.85 23.54
N LEU A 864 -33.79 -3.24 24.46
CA LEU A 864 -33.33 -2.08 25.22
C LEU A 864 -32.24 -2.46 26.23
N TYR A 865 -32.23 -3.72 26.67
CA TYR A 865 -31.30 -4.27 27.65
C TYR A 865 -30.89 -5.69 27.25
N THR A 866 -29.77 -6.18 27.78
CA THR A 866 -29.37 -7.59 27.60
C THR A 866 -30.42 -8.54 28.20
N ASN A 867 -30.62 -9.69 27.57
CA ASN A 867 -31.56 -10.73 28.05
C ASN A 867 -30.89 -11.75 28.98
N ASP A 868 -29.63 -11.55 29.36
CA ASP A 868 -28.84 -12.52 30.13
C ASP A 868 -29.39 -12.70 31.55
N LEU A 869 -29.84 -11.60 32.16
CA LEU A 869 -30.37 -11.57 33.51
C LEU A 869 -31.89 -11.36 33.54
N PRO A 870 -32.61 -11.92 34.54
CA PRO A 870 -34.05 -11.71 34.71
C PRO A 870 -34.47 -10.24 34.65
N GLU A 871 -33.70 -9.38 35.30
CA GLU A 871 -33.90 -7.94 35.33
C GLU A 871 -34.05 -7.37 33.92
N GLY A 872 -33.05 -7.59 33.06
CA GLY A 872 -33.03 -7.09 31.68
C GLY A 872 -34.21 -7.62 30.86
N ARG A 873 -34.57 -8.90 31.03
CA ARG A 873 -35.76 -9.48 30.38
C ARG A 873 -37.06 -8.80 30.80
N PHE A 874 -37.26 -8.56 32.09
CA PHE A 874 -38.43 -7.81 32.57
C PHE A 874 -38.43 -6.38 32.02
N TYR A 875 -37.28 -5.72 31.95
CA TYR A 875 -37.14 -4.37 31.39
C TYR A 875 -37.32 -4.32 29.86
N ASN A 876 -37.13 -5.44 29.15
CA ASN A 876 -37.45 -5.59 27.72
C ASN A 876 -38.94 -5.88 27.47
N ARG A 877 -39.70 -6.37 28.46
CA ARG A 877 -41.16 -6.53 28.39
C ARG A 877 -41.89 -5.19 28.58
N THR A 878 -41.57 -4.21 27.74
CA THR A 878 -41.97 -2.82 27.94
C THR A 878 -42.59 -2.17 26.71
N VAL A 879 -43.28 -1.06 26.93
CA VAL A 879 -43.59 -0.09 25.88
C VAL A 879 -42.85 1.21 26.20
N GLN A 880 -42.04 1.68 25.25
CA GLN A 880 -41.40 2.98 25.31
C GLN A 880 -42.27 4.01 24.59
N ILE A 881 -42.52 5.14 25.24
CA ILE A 881 -43.23 6.29 24.69
C ILE A 881 -42.24 7.44 24.62
N LEU A 882 -41.98 7.92 23.43
CA LEU A 882 -41.16 9.09 23.16
C LEU A 882 -42.09 10.25 22.78
N ILE A 883 -42.11 11.30 23.58
CA ILE A 883 -42.87 12.52 23.29
C ILE A 883 -41.88 13.64 23.03
N SER A 884 -41.97 14.27 21.87
CA SER A 884 -41.26 15.50 21.57
C SER A 884 -42.25 16.65 21.41
N THR A 885 -42.13 17.69 22.23
CA THR A 885 -43.05 18.84 22.22
C THR A 885 -42.26 20.13 22.03
N PRO A 886 -42.54 20.94 20.99
CA PRO A 886 -41.99 22.29 20.87
C PRO A 886 -42.41 23.17 22.06
N ILE A 887 -41.45 23.86 22.67
CA ILE A 887 -41.67 24.87 23.71
C ILE A 887 -42.02 26.18 23.00
N GLU A 888 -43.28 26.61 23.09
CA GLU A 888 -43.66 27.96 22.69
C GLU A 888 -43.08 28.95 23.70
N ILE A 889 -42.40 29.97 23.20
CA ILE A 889 -41.93 31.07 24.04
C ILE A 889 -43.11 31.99 24.26
N GLU A 890 -43.50 32.19 25.52
CA GLU A 890 -44.39 33.28 25.89
C GLU A 890 -43.74 34.61 25.48
N THR A 891 -44.13 35.13 24.31
CA THR A 891 -43.95 36.54 24.00
C THR A 891 -44.94 37.29 24.89
N THR A 892 -44.47 37.78 26.04
CA THR A 892 -45.27 38.70 26.86
C THR A 892 -45.56 39.95 26.00
N PRO A 893 -46.82 40.40 25.92
CA PRO A 893 -47.23 41.51 25.04
C PRO A 893 -46.60 42.86 25.39
#